data_AF-A0A2P6RUI9-F1
#
_entry.id   AF-A0A2P6RUI9-F1
#
_cell.length_a   1.000
_cell.length_b   1.000
_cell.length_c   1.000
_cell.angle_alpha   90.00
_cell.angle_beta   90.00
_cell.angle_gamma   90.00
#
_symmetry.space_group_name_H-M   'P 1'
#
loop_
_entity.id
_entity.type
_entity.pdbx_description
1 polymer ?
#
loop_
_entity_poly.entity_id
_entity_poly.type
_entity_poly.pdbx_seq_one_letter_code
_entity_poly.pdbx_strand_id
1 'polypeptide(L)'
;MSCVNCQIFFFLVQHWFLHYWFVFFCLSKSCKDTLATKTYYKNLLKLQRLLSVARRLSLPSHSLSLSLSLSLQLALMSAATSSFSPALTATPPSSSKAHAAAPSTLAFSSAVSKSLNPLRLRAASRSAAVGRGSALGARMVSMPTIKPPLSLDFDTSVFNKEKVNLAGHDEYIVKGGRDLFHLLPDAFKGIKQIGVIGWGSQGPAQAQNLRDSLAEAKSNIVVKIGLRKGSRSFNEARAAGFTEENGTLGDIWETISESDLVLLLISDSAQADNYEKIFSHMKPNSILGLSHGFLLGHLQSEGLDFPKNISVIAVCPKGMGPSVRRLYVQGKEINGAGINSSFAVHQDVDGRATDVALGWSVALGSPFTFVTTLEQEYKSDIFGERGILLGAVHGIVESLFRRYTDSGMSEDSAYKNTVECVTGIVSRTISTKGMLEIYSSLSEADRKEFETAYSASYYPCMDILYECYEDVASGSEIRSVVLAGRRFYEKDGLPAFPMGKIDQTRMWKVGERVRSTRPAGDLGPLHPFTAGVFVALMMAQIEVLRKKGHSYSEIINESVIESVDSLNPFMHARGVSFMVDNCSTTARLGSRKWAPRFDYILTQQALVAVDNGTPINQDLISNFMSDPVHGAIEVCAQLRPTVDISVPADADFVRPELRQSSN
;
A
#
# COMPACT_ATOMS: atom_id res chain seq x y z
N MET A 1 -35.90 -27.41 10.02
CA MET A 1 -34.51 -27.78 9.65
C MET A 1 -34.37 -27.96 8.13
N SER A 2 -35.00 -27.11 7.30
CA SER A 2 -35.26 -27.46 5.88
C SER A 2 -34.95 -26.36 4.86
N CYS A 3 -34.25 -25.28 5.26
CA CYS A 3 -33.97 -24.13 4.38
C CYS A 3 -32.47 -23.95 4.04
N VAL A 4 -31.55 -24.55 4.80
CA VAL A 4 -30.09 -24.39 4.60
C VAL A 4 -29.56 -25.25 3.45
N ASN A 5 -30.07 -26.49 3.29
CA ASN A 5 -29.56 -27.43 2.28
C ASN A 5 -29.88 -27.02 0.82
N CYS A 6 -30.91 -26.19 0.58
CA CYS A 6 -31.22 -25.71 -0.77
C CYS A 6 -30.23 -24.64 -1.28
N GLN A 7 -29.74 -23.76 -0.39
CA GLN A 7 -28.74 -22.75 -0.79
C GLN A 7 -27.38 -23.40 -1.08
N ILE A 8 -26.97 -24.38 -0.27
CA ILE A 8 -25.74 -25.17 -0.49
C ILE A 8 -25.80 -25.90 -1.84
N PHE A 9 -26.95 -26.50 -2.18
CA PHE A 9 -27.11 -27.18 -3.48
C PHE A 9 -27.01 -26.21 -4.67
N PHE A 10 -27.59 -25.01 -4.56
CA PHE A 10 -27.48 -23.99 -5.61
C PHE A 10 -26.04 -23.50 -5.81
N PHE A 11 -25.31 -23.27 -4.71
CA PHE A 11 -23.91 -22.84 -4.74
C PHE A 11 -22.99 -23.91 -5.35
N LEU A 12 -23.17 -25.18 -4.95
CA LEU A 12 -22.41 -26.31 -5.50
C LEU A 12 -22.66 -26.49 -7.00
N VAL A 13 -23.90 -26.39 -7.47
CA VAL A 13 -24.23 -26.50 -8.91
C VAL A 13 -23.63 -25.35 -9.73
N GLN A 14 -23.59 -24.12 -9.20
CA GLN A 14 -22.89 -23.00 -9.87
C GLN A 14 -21.37 -23.23 -9.95
N HIS A 15 -20.73 -23.68 -8.87
CA HIS A 15 -19.29 -24.00 -8.89
C HIS A 15 -18.95 -25.15 -9.84
N TRP A 16 -19.81 -26.18 -9.90
CA TRP A 16 -19.65 -27.30 -10.83
C TRP A 16 -19.72 -26.84 -12.30
N PHE A 17 -20.64 -25.93 -12.62
CA PHE A 17 -20.77 -25.36 -13.97
C PHE A 17 -19.54 -24.57 -14.40
N LEU A 18 -18.95 -23.73 -13.52
CA LEU A 18 -17.74 -22.97 -13.87
C LEU A 18 -16.52 -23.89 -14.08
N HIS A 19 -16.30 -24.88 -13.22
CA HIS A 19 -15.18 -25.82 -13.36
C HIS A 19 -15.26 -26.63 -14.66
N TYR A 20 -16.44 -27.17 -15.01
CA TYR A 20 -16.60 -27.90 -16.27
C TYR A 20 -16.51 -27.00 -17.50
N TRP A 21 -16.95 -25.74 -17.42
CA TRP A 21 -16.83 -24.81 -18.55
C TRP A 21 -15.37 -24.49 -18.88
N PHE A 22 -14.51 -24.32 -17.88
CA PHE A 22 -13.08 -24.09 -18.06
C PHE A 22 -12.36 -25.32 -18.67
N VAL A 23 -12.64 -26.51 -18.15
CA VAL A 23 -12.08 -27.78 -18.69
C VAL A 23 -12.55 -28.02 -20.13
N PHE A 24 -13.81 -27.76 -20.45
CA PHE A 24 -14.34 -27.96 -21.80
C PHE A 24 -13.86 -26.90 -22.80
N PHE A 25 -13.62 -25.65 -22.37
CA PHE A 25 -13.02 -24.62 -23.23
C PHE A 25 -11.61 -25.03 -23.67
N CYS A 26 -10.78 -25.52 -22.74
CA CYS A 26 -9.47 -26.08 -23.05
C CYS A 26 -9.52 -27.29 -24.00
N LEU A 27 -10.46 -28.23 -23.80
CA LEU A 27 -10.62 -29.40 -24.68
C LEU A 27 -11.18 -29.04 -26.07
N SER A 28 -12.04 -28.03 -26.18
CA SER A 28 -12.66 -27.61 -27.44
C SER A 28 -11.67 -27.07 -28.49
N LYS A 29 -10.49 -26.59 -28.07
CA LYS A 29 -9.42 -26.19 -28.98
C LYS A 29 -8.82 -27.36 -29.78
N SER A 30 -9.05 -28.61 -29.36
CA SER A 30 -8.39 -29.81 -29.91
C SER A 30 -9.32 -30.75 -30.70
N CYS A 31 -10.63 -30.50 -30.76
CA CYS A 31 -11.57 -31.42 -31.43
C CYS A 31 -12.64 -30.67 -32.24
N LYS A 32 -12.46 -30.61 -33.57
CA LYS A 32 -13.45 -30.09 -34.53
C LYS A 32 -14.35 -31.21 -35.05
N ASP A 33 -15.63 -30.88 -35.23
CA ASP A 33 -16.63 -31.61 -36.02
C ASP A 33 -16.83 -33.12 -35.74
N THR A 34 -17.46 -33.44 -34.61
CA THR A 34 -18.21 -34.70 -34.44
C THR A 34 -19.70 -34.46 -34.21
N LEU A 35 -20.53 -35.41 -34.67
CA LEU A 35 -22.01 -35.32 -34.65
C LEU A 35 -22.58 -35.25 -33.22
N ALA A 36 -21.87 -35.81 -32.25
CA ALA A 36 -22.20 -35.76 -30.83
C ALA A 36 -22.22 -34.31 -30.30
N THR A 37 -21.21 -33.51 -30.62
CA THR A 37 -21.08 -32.11 -30.15
C THR A 37 -22.23 -31.23 -30.66
N LYS A 38 -22.64 -31.41 -31.92
CA LYS A 38 -23.78 -30.69 -32.52
C LYS A 38 -25.11 -31.09 -31.89
N THR A 39 -25.28 -32.36 -31.54
CA THR A 39 -26.49 -32.86 -30.85
C THR A 39 -26.58 -32.35 -29.41
N TYR A 40 -25.46 -32.36 -28.67
CA TYR A 40 -25.39 -31.84 -27.31
C TYR A 40 -25.71 -30.33 -27.25
N TYR A 41 -25.13 -29.52 -28.15
CA TYR A 41 -25.42 -28.08 -28.24
C TYR A 41 -26.90 -27.78 -28.51
N LYS A 42 -27.55 -28.59 -29.36
CA LYS A 42 -28.98 -28.46 -29.69
C LYS A 42 -29.88 -28.72 -28.47
N ASN A 43 -29.48 -29.66 -27.61
CA ASN A 43 -30.18 -29.98 -26.37
C ASN A 43 -29.94 -28.91 -25.28
N LEU A 44 -28.71 -28.38 -25.17
CA LEU A 44 -28.40 -27.28 -24.25
C LEU A 44 -29.23 -26.02 -24.56
N LEU A 45 -29.35 -25.65 -25.84
CA LEU A 45 -30.19 -24.53 -26.30
C LEU A 45 -31.70 -24.75 -26.05
N LYS A 46 -32.19 -26.00 -26.13
CA LYS A 46 -33.56 -26.34 -25.71
C LYS A 46 -33.75 -26.14 -24.20
N LEU A 47 -32.80 -26.61 -23.38
CA LEU A 47 -32.86 -26.46 -21.92
C LEU A 47 -32.83 -24.98 -21.50
N GLN A 48 -31.98 -24.18 -22.13
CA GLN A 48 -31.87 -22.74 -21.86
C GLN A 48 -33.14 -21.96 -22.25
N ARG A 49 -33.85 -22.38 -23.32
CA ARG A 49 -35.17 -21.85 -23.68
C ARG A 49 -36.26 -22.27 -22.68
N LEU A 50 -36.28 -23.52 -22.23
CA LEU A 50 -37.22 -23.99 -21.22
C LEU A 50 -37.04 -23.25 -19.88
N LEU A 51 -35.79 -23.04 -19.44
CA LEU A 51 -35.47 -22.28 -18.24
C LEU A 51 -35.87 -20.79 -18.35
N SER A 52 -35.74 -20.17 -19.53
CA SER A 52 -36.17 -18.77 -19.71
C SER A 52 -37.69 -18.59 -19.81
N VAL A 53 -38.42 -19.60 -20.29
CA VAL A 53 -39.89 -19.65 -20.25
C VAL A 53 -40.38 -19.89 -18.82
N ALA A 54 -39.77 -20.83 -18.07
CA ALA A 54 -40.10 -21.07 -16.66
C ALA A 54 -39.89 -19.81 -15.80
N ARG A 55 -38.80 -19.05 -16.03
CA ARG A 55 -38.56 -17.75 -15.37
C ARG A 55 -39.59 -16.66 -15.67
N ARG A 56 -40.35 -16.75 -16.76
CA ARG A 56 -41.39 -15.77 -17.13
C ARG A 56 -42.78 -16.13 -16.64
N LEU A 57 -43.00 -17.36 -16.15
CA LEU A 57 -44.32 -17.88 -15.79
C LEU A 57 -44.52 -18.09 -14.27
N SER A 58 -43.51 -17.86 -13.44
CA SER A 58 -43.61 -17.79 -11.97
C SER A 58 -44.35 -18.97 -11.30
N LEU A 59 -44.13 -20.19 -11.79
CA LEU A 59 -44.81 -21.40 -11.29
C LEU A 59 -44.14 -22.01 -10.04
N PRO A 60 -44.89 -22.64 -9.11
CA PRO A 60 -44.34 -23.22 -7.88
C PRO A 60 -43.41 -24.43 -8.10
N SER A 61 -42.44 -24.59 -7.20
CA SER A 61 -41.22 -25.38 -7.36
C SER A 61 -41.34 -26.91 -7.27
N HIS A 62 -42.54 -27.50 -7.17
CA HIS A 62 -42.71 -28.95 -7.03
C HIS A 62 -42.93 -29.73 -8.35
N SER A 63 -43.26 -29.06 -9.46
CA SER A 63 -43.53 -29.72 -10.76
C SER A 63 -42.30 -29.85 -11.68
N LEU A 64 -41.15 -29.29 -11.32
CA LEU A 64 -39.92 -29.34 -12.14
C LEU A 64 -38.99 -30.54 -11.85
N SER A 65 -39.14 -31.26 -10.74
CA SER A 65 -38.17 -32.30 -10.34
C SER A 65 -38.30 -33.60 -11.14
N LEU A 66 -39.52 -34.06 -11.43
CA LEU A 66 -39.76 -35.33 -12.12
C LEU A 66 -39.32 -35.34 -13.60
N SER A 67 -39.36 -34.20 -14.28
CA SER A 67 -38.99 -34.10 -15.70
C SER A 67 -37.47 -34.01 -15.93
N LEU A 68 -36.72 -33.52 -14.94
CA LEU A 68 -35.24 -33.46 -15.00
C LEU A 68 -34.58 -34.81 -14.70
N SER A 69 -35.08 -35.60 -13.74
CA SER A 69 -34.45 -36.89 -13.38
C SER A 69 -34.47 -37.89 -14.53
N LEU A 70 -35.62 -38.02 -15.21
CA LEU A 70 -35.81 -38.94 -16.34
C LEU A 70 -34.90 -38.60 -17.53
N SER A 71 -34.67 -37.30 -17.76
CA SER A 71 -33.80 -36.81 -18.84
C SER A 71 -32.31 -37.08 -18.57
N LEU A 72 -31.90 -37.05 -17.29
CA LEU A 72 -30.51 -37.25 -16.89
C LEU A 72 -30.11 -38.74 -16.89
N GLN A 73 -31.03 -39.64 -16.52
CA GLN A 73 -30.79 -41.09 -16.57
C GLN A 73 -30.56 -41.60 -18.01
N LEU A 74 -31.32 -41.11 -19.00
CA LEU A 74 -31.08 -41.49 -20.41
C LEU A 74 -29.71 -41.01 -20.94
N ALA A 75 -29.21 -39.86 -20.47
CA ALA A 75 -27.91 -39.34 -20.91
C ALA A 75 -26.72 -40.15 -20.35
N LEU A 76 -26.84 -40.66 -19.11
CA LEU A 76 -25.79 -41.42 -18.44
C LEU A 76 -25.61 -42.83 -19.02
N MET A 77 -26.67 -43.47 -19.52
CA MET A 77 -26.57 -44.83 -20.07
C MET A 77 -25.86 -44.92 -21.44
N SER A 78 -25.66 -43.81 -22.16
CA SER A 78 -24.96 -43.83 -23.46
C SER A 78 -23.44 -43.63 -23.38
N ALA A 79 -22.88 -43.37 -22.20
CA ALA A 79 -21.47 -43.01 -22.02
C ALA A 79 -20.59 -44.19 -21.51
N ALA A 80 -21.18 -45.35 -21.25
CA ALA A 80 -20.54 -46.44 -20.49
C ALA A 80 -20.19 -47.69 -21.32
N THR A 81 -19.74 -47.54 -22.58
CA THR A 81 -19.28 -48.67 -23.41
C THR A 81 -18.13 -48.30 -24.36
N SER A 82 -16.88 -48.38 -23.89
CA SER A 82 -15.70 -48.80 -24.69
C SER A 82 -14.43 -48.85 -23.81
N SER A 83 -13.87 -50.04 -23.61
CA SER A 83 -12.67 -50.31 -22.82
C SER A 83 -11.36 -50.22 -23.65
N PHE A 84 -10.24 -50.02 -22.96
CA PHE A 84 -8.88 -49.94 -23.54
C PHE A 84 -8.30 -51.31 -23.94
N SER A 85 -7.48 -51.33 -25.00
CA SER A 85 -6.27 -52.16 -25.12
C SER A 85 -5.32 -51.63 -26.22
N PRO A 86 -4.01 -51.99 -26.23
CA PRO A 86 -2.98 -51.15 -26.86
C PRO A 86 -2.21 -51.77 -28.04
N ALA A 87 -1.43 -50.91 -28.71
CA ALA A 87 -0.09 -51.13 -29.31
C ALA A 87 0.11 -51.10 -30.86
N LEU A 88 1.29 -50.57 -31.22
CA LEU A 88 2.13 -50.80 -32.41
C LEU A 88 1.86 -50.12 -33.79
N THR A 89 2.70 -49.10 -34.05
CA THR A 89 3.58 -48.85 -35.25
C THR A 89 3.09 -48.87 -36.71
N ALA A 90 3.70 -47.94 -37.46
CA ALA A 90 3.99 -47.91 -38.91
C ALA A 90 3.17 -46.95 -39.80
N THR A 91 3.85 -46.35 -40.79
CA THR A 91 3.37 -45.36 -41.75
C THR A 91 3.50 -45.90 -43.21
N PRO A 92 3.25 -45.12 -44.28
CA PRO A 92 2.07 -45.23 -45.15
C PRO A 92 2.42 -45.79 -46.57
N PRO A 93 1.52 -45.82 -47.60
CA PRO A 93 1.33 -44.62 -48.45
C PRO A 93 -0.01 -44.46 -49.25
N SER A 94 -0.26 -43.20 -49.69
CA SER A 94 -0.80 -42.76 -51.01
C SER A 94 -2.16 -43.21 -51.60
N SER A 95 -2.98 -42.21 -52.02
CA SER A 95 -3.35 -41.87 -53.42
C SER A 95 -4.85 -41.66 -53.78
N SER A 96 -5.12 -40.62 -54.60
CA SER A 96 -6.29 -40.40 -55.51
C SER A 96 -7.75 -40.42 -54.96
N LYS A 97 -8.78 -39.83 -55.60
CA LYS A 97 -9.04 -38.60 -56.37
C LYS A 97 -10.52 -38.67 -56.82
N ALA A 98 -11.32 -37.68 -56.43
CA ALA A 98 -12.37 -36.97 -57.21
C ALA A 98 -13.70 -37.63 -57.70
N HIS A 99 -14.67 -36.72 -57.92
CA HIS A 99 -15.99 -36.84 -58.59
C HIS A 99 -17.11 -37.57 -57.81
N ALA A 100 -18.38 -37.11 -57.74
CA ALA A 100 -19.07 -35.86 -58.13
C ALA A 100 -20.29 -35.67 -57.15
N ALA A 101 -21.27 -34.75 -57.26
CA ALA A 101 -21.67 -33.74 -58.26
C ALA A 101 -22.40 -32.54 -57.59
N ALA A 102 -23.29 -31.84 -58.31
CA ALA A 102 -24.18 -30.75 -57.85
C ALA A 102 -25.52 -30.82 -58.64
N PRO A 103 -26.41 -29.79 -58.65
CA PRO A 103 -27.13 -29.12 -57.56
C PRO A 103 -28.66 -29.17 -57.76
N SER A 104 -29.46 -28.56 -56.87
CA SER A 104 -30.71 -27.90 -57.29
C SER A 104 -31.17 -26.80 -56.32
N THR A 105 -31.45 -25.63 -56.89
CA THR A 105 -32.13 -24.49 -56.27
C THR A 105 -33.64 -24.61 -56.48
N LEU A 106 -34.43 -24.04 -55.56
CA LEU A 106 -35.75 -23.50 -55.88
C LEU A 106 -36.08 -22.38 -54.89
N ALA A 107 -36.33 -21.19 -55.42
CA ALA A 107 -36.87 -20.06 -54.68
C ALA A 107 -38.36 -19.92 -54.98
N PHE A 108 -39.14 -19.41 -54.02
CA PHE A 108 -40.47 -18.90 -54.28
C PHE A 108 -40.71 -17.60 -53.50
N SER A 109 -41.37 -16.66 -54.14
CA SER A 109 -41.48 -15.27 -53.70
C SER A 109 -42.92 -14.86 -53.37
N SER A 110 -43.03 -13.89 -52.45
CA SER A 110 -44.07 -12.85 -52.34
C SER A 110 -45.56 -13.24 -52.25
N ALA A 111 -46.20 -12.79 -51.16
CA ALA A 111 -47.45 -12.03 -51.21
C ALA A 111 -47.62 -11.15 -49.96
N VAL A 112 -48.34 -10.03 -50.08
CA VAL A 112 -48.51 -8.97 -49.06
C VAL A 112 -49.98 -8.56 -48.99
N SER A 113 -50.56 -8.32 -47.80
CA SER A 113 -51.63 -7.31 -47.59
C SER A 113 -52.03 -7.08 -46.11
N LYS A 114 -51.92 -5.81 -45.64
CA LYS A 114 -52.89 -4.94 -44.90
C LYS A 114 -53.81 -5.56 -43.80
N SER A 115 -54.21 -4.87 -42.72
CA SER A 115 -54.03 -3.52 -42.15
C SER A 115 -54.61 -3.51 -40.71
N LEU A 116 -54.22 -2.64 -39.77
CA LEU A 116 -54.83 -1.31 -39.52
C LEU A 116 -54.05 -0.50 -38.45
N ASN A 117 -54.40 0.77 -38.31
CA ASN A 117 -53.72 1.88 -37.60
C ASN A 117 -54.76 2.53 -36.61
N PRO A 118 -54.63 3.75 -36.01
CA PRO A 118 -53.58 4.78 -36.06
C PRO A 118 -53.27 5.55 -34.72
N LEU A 119 -52.52 6.66 -34.86
CA LEU A 119 -52.53 7.94 -34.09
C LEU A 119 -51.51 8.11 -32.93
N ARG A 120 -50.89 9.29 -32.69
CA ARG A 120 -50.64 10.54 -33.47
C ARG A 120 -49.71 11.44 -32.62
N LEU A 121 -48.72 12.14 -33.19
CA LEU A 121 -48.49 13.59 -32.92
C LEU A 121 -47.40 14.22 -33.84
N ARG A 122 -47.53 15.54 -34.04
CA ARG A 122 -46.66 16.47 -34.78
C ARG A 122 -45.55 17.06 -33.86
N ALA A 123 -44.60 17.91 -34.27
CA ALA A 123 -43.76 18.07 -35.48
C ALA A 123 -43.17 19.50 -35.47
N ALA A 124 -41.83 19.65 -35.42
CA ALA A 124 -41.01 20.83 -35.75
C ALA A 124 -39.54 20.51 -35.38
N SER A 125 -38.49 21.04 -36.00
CA SER A 125 -38.28 21.71 -37.30
C SER A 125 -36.78 21.62 -37.61
N ARG A 126 -36.37 21.43 -38.88
CA ARG A 126 -34.94 21.31 -39.25
C ARG A 126 -34.31 22.69 -39.47
N SER A 127 -33.12 22.89 -38.93
CA SER A 127 -32.11 23.85 -39.41
C SER A 127 -30.75 23.14 -39.50
N ALA A 128 -29.94 23.50 -40.48
CA ALA A 128 -28.76 22.72 -40.88
C ALA A 128 -27.52 23.05 -40.06
N ALA A 129 -26.65 22.05 -39.85
CA ALA A 129 -25.27 22.24 -39.41
C ALA A 129 -24.35 21.29 -40.19
N VAL A 130 -23.21 21.83 -40.65
CA VAL A 130 -22.20 21.15 -41.46
C VAL A 130 -21.40 20.17 -40.60
N GLY A 131 -20.98 19.05 -41.19
CA GLY A 131 -20.29 17.98 -40.47
C GLY A 131 -18.92 18.36 -39.91
N ARG A 132 -18.59 17.79 -38.74
CA ARG A 132 -17.24 17.61 -38.21
C ARG A 132 -17.15 16.23 -37.54
N GLY A 133 -15.94 15.67 -37.50
CA GLY A 133 -15.71 14.25 -37.20
C GLY A 133 -16.07 13.80 -35.79
N SER A 134 -16.13 12.48 -35.60
CA SER A 134 -16.39 11.82 -34.33
C SER A 134 -15.31 12.11 -33.29
N ALA A 135 -15.48 13.19 -32.52
CA ALA A 135 -14.91 13.25 -31.19
C ALA A 135 -15.69 12.28 -30.28
N LEU A 136 -15.02 11.25 -29.78
CA LEU A 136 -15.53 10.43 -28.67
C LEU A 136 -15.57 11.33 -27.43
N GLY A 137 -16.71 11.99 -27.21
CA GLY A 137 -16.93 12.81 -26.02
C GLY A 137 -16.77 11.94 -24.78
N ALA A 138 -15.72 12.22 -23.99
CA ALA A 138 -15.55 11.64 -22.66
C ALA A 138 -16.80 11.98 -21.84
N ARG A 139 -17.65 10.97 -21.64
CA ARG A 139 -18.87 11.11 -20.85
C ARG A 139 -18.41 11.37 -19.42
N MET A 140 -18.67 12.56 -18.89
CA MET A 140 -18.37 12.90 -17.49
C MET A 140 -18.91 11.79 -16.59
N VAL A 141 -18.01 10.98 -16.06
CA VAL A 141 -18.30 10.11 -14.92
C VAL A 141 -18.62 11.08 -13.78
N SER A 142 -19.75 10.89 -13.12
CA SER A 142 -20.12 11.70 -11.96
C SER A 142 -18.96 11.68 -10.97
N MET A 143 -18.37 12.86 -10.69
CA MET A 143 -17.25 12.92 -9.76
C MET A 143 -17.66 12.26 -8.43
N PRO A 144 -16.84 11.38 -7.87
CA PRO A 144 -17.11 10.79 -6.56
C PRO A 144 -17.36 11.91 -5.56
N THR A 145 -18.40 11.76 -4.74
CA THR A 145 -18.67 12.69 -3.65
C THR A 145 -17.42 12.79 -2.79
N ILE A 146 -16.78 13.96 -2.76
CA ILE A 146 -15.59 14.19 -1.93
C ILE A 146 -16.01 13.94 -0.49
N LYS A 147 -15.46 12.89 0.14
CA LYS A 147 -15.60 12.75 1.58
C LYS A 147 -14.89 13.94 2.21
N PRO A 148 -15.57 14.76 3.04
CA PRO A 148 -14.86 15.80 3.79
C PRO A 148 -13.77 15.12 4.63
N PRO A 149 -12.58 15.73 4.78
CA PRO A 149 -11.54 15.18 5.63
C PRO A 149 -12.07 15.03 7.06
N LEU A 150 -11.67 13.94 7.71
CA LEU A 150 -12.04 13.67 9.10
C LEU A 150 -11.43 14.72 10.03
N SER A 151 -12.26 15.65 10.52
CA SER A 151 -11.90 16.51 11.64
C SER A 151 -12.03 15.69 12.92
N LEU A 152 -10.89 15.29 13.48
CA LEU A 152 -10.76 14.58 14.74
C LEU A 152 -10.33 15.56 15.83
N ASP A 153 -10.88 15.37 17.02
CA ASP A 153 -10.51 16.11 18.24
C ASP A 153 -10.26 15.11 19.38
N PHE A 154 -9.52 15.52 20.39
CA PHE A 154 -9.13 14.70 21.54
C PHE A 154 -9.03 15.55 22.80
N ASP A 155 -9.31 14.96 23.95
CA ASP A 155 -9.15 15.62 25.25
C ASP A 155 -7.89 15.10 25.96
N THR A 156 -7.06 16.03 26.40
CA THR A 156 -5.84 15.78 27.20
C THR A 156 -5.92 16.60 28.47
N SER A 157 -5.56 15.98 29.60
CA SER A 157 -5.52 16.66 30.91
C SER A 157 -4.11 17.12 31.29
N VAL A 158 -3.10 16.69 30.53
CA VAL A 158 -1.67 16.87 30.84
C VAL A 158 -0.96 17.79 29.85
N PHE A 159 -1.31 17.75 28.55
CA PHE A 159 -0.58 18.45 27.50
C PHE A 159 -1.35 19.62 26.91
N ASN A 160 -0.63 20.59 26.33
CA ASN A 160 -1.25 21.70 25.62
C ASN A 160 -1.73 21.25 24.21
N LYS A 161 -3.05 21.23 24.00
CA LYS A 161 -3.66 20.99 22.69
C LYS A 161 -3.62 22.28 21.87
N GLU A 162 -2.88 22.28 20.77
CA GLU A 162 -2.79 23.40 19.83
C GLU A 162 -3.61 23.13 18.57
N LYS A 163 -4.23 24.18 18.03
CA LYS A 163 -4.94 24.15 16.75
C LYS A 163 -4.03 24.64 15.63
N VAL A 164 -4.01 23.92 14.52
CA VAL A 164 -3.40 24.35 13.26
C VAL A 164 -4.46 24.42 12.17
N ASN A 165 -4.31 25.35 11.23
CA ASN A 165 -5.18 25.43 10.05
C ASN A 165 -4.40 25.01 8.80
N LEU A 166 -4.83 23.92 8.18
CA LEU A 166 -4.20 23.34 6.99
C LEU A 166 -5.18 23.45 5.82
N ALA A 167 -4.89 24.33 4.87
CA ALA A 167 -5.74 24.57 3.69
C ALA A 167 -7.22 24.86 4.04
N GLY A 168 -7.49 25.62 5.12
CA GLY A 168 -8.83 25.93 5.60
C GLY A 168 -9.45 24.89 6.54
N HIS A 169 -8.74 23.81 6.87
CA HIS A 169 -9.20 22.77 7.79
C HIS A 169 -8.50 22.91 9.14
N ASP A 170 -9.29 23.01 10.21
CA ASP A 170 -8.76 23.00 11.57
C ASP A 170 -8.43 21.57 12.00
N GLU A 171 -7.20 21.36 12.45
CA GLU A 171 -6.70 20.12 13.03
C GLU A 171 -6.03 20.40 14.38
N TYR A 172 -5.99 19.39 15.26
CA TYR A 172 -5.39 19.52 16.59
C TYR A 172 -4.10 18.69 16.71
N ILE A 173 -3.11 19.28 17.37
CA ILE A 173 -1.80 18.69 17.62
C ILE A 173 -1.35 18.91 19.06
N VAL A 174 -0.36 18.15 19.50
CA VAL A 174 0.50 18.47 20.65
C VAL A 174 1.92 18.65 20.14
N LYS A 175 2.53 19.80 20.37
CA LYS A 175 3.98 20.00 20.14
C LYS A 175 4.77 19.24 21.21
N GLY A 176 5.86 18.61 20.81
CA GLY A 176 6.78 17.94 21.72
C GLY A 176 8.01 18.77 22.06
N GLY A 177 8.80 18.25 22.98
CA GLY A 177 10.03 18.87 23.47
C GLY A 177 10.51 18.21 24.75
N ARG A 178 11.82 18.30 25.05
CA ARG A 178 12.41 17.82 26.31
C ARG A 178 11.92 18.61 27.51
N ASP A 179 11.58 19.87 27.31
CA ASP A 179 10.94 20.74 28.31
C ASP A 179 9.61 20.16 28.82
N LEU A 180 8.92 19.32 28.03
CA LEU A 180 7.69 18.63 28.45
C LEU A 180 7.92 17.33 29.23
N PHE A 181 9.16 16.85 29.39
CA PHE A 181 9.41 15.55 30.03
C PHE A 181 8.99 15.51 31.50
N HIS A 182 8.95 16.66 32.18
CA HIS A 182 8.45 16.77 33.55
C HIS A 182 6.95 16.39 33.70
N LEU A 183 6.19 16.36 32.59
CA LEU A 183 4.78 15.96 32.55
C LEU A 183 4.57 14.45 32.38
N LEU A 184 5.62 13.70 32.01
CA LEU A 184 5.52 12.25 31.76
C LEU A 184 5.04 11.43 32.98
N PRO A 185 5.37 11.75 34.24
CA PRO A 185 4.82 11.04 35.40
C PRO A 185 3.29 11.14 35.53
N ASP A 186 2.70 12.29 35.16
CA ASP A 186 1.25 12.49 35.17
C ASP A 186 0.59 11.83 33.95
N ALA A 187 1.20 11.95 32.76
CA ALA A 187 0.76 11.29 31.54
C ALA A 187 0.72 9.76 31.68
N PHE A 188 1.70 9.17 32.36
CA PHE A 188 1.79 7.73 32.62
C PHE A 188 1.21 7.30 33.98
N LYS A 189 0.29 8.08 34.55
CA LYS A 189 -0.35 7.74 35.83
C LYS A 189 -0.99 6.34 35.79
N GLY A 190 -0.61 5.50 36.76
CA GLY A 190 -1.04 4.10 36.85
C GLY A 190 -0.18 3.11 36.08
N ILE A 191 0.79 3.55 35.28
CA ILE A 191 1.81 2.71 34.67
C ILE A 191 3.01 2.58 35.62
N LYS A 192 3.49 1.36 35.84
CA LYS A 192 4.74 1.06 36.57
C LYS A 192 5.77 0.39 35.67
N GLN A 193 5.31 -0.41 34.71
CA GLN A 193 6.16 -1.03 33.70
C GLN A 193 5.59 -0.85 32.27
N ILE A 194 6.47 -0.42 31.37
CA ILE A 194 6.26 -0.39 29.92
C ILE A 194 7.00 -1.58 29.31
N GLY A 195 6.25 -2.54 28.76
CA GLY A 195 6.78 -3.74 28.12
C GLY A 195 6.99 -3.49 26.63
N VAL A 196 8.24 -3.36 26.18
CA VAL A 196 8.58 -3.19 24.76
C VAL A 196 8.82 -4.56 24.13
N ILE A 197 7.90 -4.98 23.27
CA ILE A 197 7.88 -6.35 22.74
C ILE A 197 8.51 -6.39 21.35
N GLY A 198 9.68 -7.03 21.25
CA GLY A 198 10.45 -7.14 20.01
C GLY A 198 11.60 -6.14 19.86
N TRP A 199 12.58 -6.50 19.02
CA TRP A 199 13.82 -5.73 18.78
C TRP A 199 14.05 -5.53 17.27
N GLY A 200 12.99 -5.10 16.56
CA GLY A 200 13.02 -4.85 15.11
C GLY A 200 13.65 -3.51 14.73
N SER A 201 12.98 -2.74 13.87
CA SER A 201 13.40 -1.36 13.55
C SER A 201 12.97 -0.38 14.65
N GLN A 202 11.68 -0.38 15.01
CA GLN A 202 11.11 0.52 16.03
C GLN A 202 11.54 0.16 17.47
N GLY A 203 11.54 -1.13 17.83
CA GLY A 203 11.83 -1.61 19.20
C GLY A 203 13.08 -1.01 19.86
N PRO A 204 14.28 -1.10 19.24
CA PRO A 204 15.51 -0.56 19.79
C PRO A 204 15.48 0.96 19.95
N ALA A 205 14.85 1.68 19.02
CA ALA A 205 14.78 3.13 19.04
C ALA A 205 13.84 3.64 20.14
N GLN A 206 12.62 3.11 20.16
CA GLN A 206 11.59 3.52 21.13
C GLN A 206 11.96 3.14 22.56
N ALA A 207 12.49 1.93 22.79
CA ALA A 207 12.95 1.52 24.11
C ALA A 207 14.01 2.47 24.69
N GLN A 208 15.00 2.85 23.87
CA GLN A 208 16.06 3.76 24.30
C GLN A 208 15.56 5.20 24.49
N ASN A 209 14.68 5.70 23.62
CA ASN A 209 14.11 7.04 23.78
C ASN A 209 13.24 7.11 25.04
N LEU A 210 12.33 6.15 25.25
CA LEU A 210 11.51 6.04 26.47
C LEU A 210 12.37 5.99 27.73
N ARG A 211 13.38 5.12 27.77
CA ARG A 211 14.29 5.01 28.92
C ARG A 211 15.03 6.32 29.18
N ASP A 212 15.61 6.93 28.14
CA ASP A 212 16.36 8.18 28.26
C ASP A 212 15.43 9.32 28.76
N SER A 213 14.21 9.45 28.21
CA SER A 213 13.21 10.47 28.60
C SER A 213 12.65 10.27 30.01
N LEU A 214 12.37 9.02 30.41
CA LEU A 214 11.88 8.70 31.75
C LEU A 214 12.95 8.95 32.82
N ALA A 215 14.23 8.70 32.51
CA ALA A 215 15.35 9.04 33.38
C ALA A 215 15.51 10.57 33.54
N GLU A 216 15.38 11.34 32.46
CA GLU A 216 15.40 12.80 32.48
C GLU A 216 14.21 13.39 33.29
N ALA A 217 13.02 12.78 33.14
CA ALA A 217 11.82 13.06 33.94
C ALA A 217 11.91 12.60 35.41
N LYS A 218 12.97 11.89 35.81
CA LYS A 218 13.14 11.25 37.13
C LYS A 218 12.00 10.30 37.51
N SER A 219 11.38 9.68 36.51
CA SER A 219 10.33 8.68 36.70
C SER A 219 10.90 7.35 37.18
N ASN A 220 10.12 6.60 37.96
CA ASN A 220 10.45 5.26 38.43
C ASN A 220 9.86 4.14 37.54
N ILE A 221 9.29 4.48 36.38
CA ILE A 221 8.71 3.53 35.43
C ILE A 221 9.82 2.69 34.79
N VAL A 222 9.65 1.36 34.81
CA VAL A 222 10.59 0.41 34.20
C VAL A 222 10.23 0.21 32.72
N VAL A 223 11.23 0.34 31.83
CA VAL A 223 11.12 -0.08 30.43
C VAL A 223 11.73 -1.48 30.31
N LYS A 224 10.91 -2.52 30.15
CA LYS A 224 11.34 -3.92 30.07
C LYS A 224 11.15 -4.47 28.66
N ILE A 225 12.19 -5.09 28.09
CA ILE A 225 12.18 -5.66 26.75
C ILE A 225 11.71 -7.11 26.80
N GLY A 226 10.66 -7.43 26.06
CA GLY A 226 10.14 -8.79 25.94
C GLY A 226 10.56 -9.43 24.62
N LEU A 227 11.42 -10.46 24.68
CA LEU A 227 11.87 -11.21 23.51
C LEU A 227 11.45 -12.68 23.57
N ARG A 228 11.02 -13.22 22.42
CA ARG A 228 10.76 -14.65 22.24
C ARG A 228 12.03 -15.47 22.49
N LYS A 229 11.93 -16.54 23.29
CA LYS A 229 13.01 -17.51 23.56
C LYS A 229 13.77 -17.89 22.29
N GLY A 230 15.10 -17.80 22.35
CA GLY A 230 16.00 -18.06 21.21
C GLY A 230 16.06 -16.92 20.17
N SER A 231 15.55 -15.73 20.46
CA SER A 231 15.80 -14.54 19.64
C SER A 231 17.30 -14.27 19.51
N ARG A 232 17.75 -13.87 18.32
CA ARG A 232 19.16 -13.50 18.08
C ARG A 232 19.50 -12.15 18.74
N SER A 233 18.50 -11.31 18.97
CA SER A 233 18.66 -9.94 19.44
C SER A 233 18.75 -9.76 20.97
N PHE A 234 18.79 -10.83 21.76
CA PHE A 234 19.09 -10.73 23.20
C PHE A 234 20.44 -10.02 23.43
N ASN A 235 21.47 -10.36 22.65
CA ASN A 235 22.79 -9.73 22.78
C ASN A 235 22.78 -8.25 22.38
N GLU A 236 21.91 -7.85 21.44
CA GLU A 236 21.76 -6.46 21.01
C GLU A 236 21.04 -5.62 22.08
N ALA A 237 19.99 -6.18 22.72
CA ALA A 237 19.32 -5.54 23.85
C ALA A 237 20.29 -5.31 25.02
N ARG A 238 21.10 -6.32 25.36
CA ARG A 238 22.17 -6.18 26.38
C ARG A 238 23.22 -5.15 26.01
N ALA A 239 23.67 -5.12 24.74
CA ALA A 239 24.59 -4.09 24.24
C ALA A 239 23.99 -2.66 24.31
N ALA A 240 22.67 -2.52 24.21
CA ALA A 240 21.96 -1.26 24.42
C ALA A 240 21.67 -0.94 25.91
N GLY A 241 22.08 -1.79 26.85
CA GLY A 241 21.93 -1.61 28.30
C GLY A 241 20.69 -2.25 28.93
N PHE A 242 19.91 -3.02 28.17
CA PHE A 242 18.74 -3.75 28.68
C PHE A 242 19.14 -5.18 29.05
N THR A 243 19.11 -5.56 30.33
CA THR A 243 19.61 -6.87 30.78
C THR A 243 18.67 -7.57 31.75
N GLU A 244 18.87 -8.87 31.92
CA GLU A 244 18.11 -9.68 32.88
C GLU A 244 18.42 -9.25 34.33
N GLU A 245 19.67 -8.88 34.64
CA GLU A 245 20.11 -8.55 36.01
C GLU A 245 19.53 -7.23 36.54
N ASN A 246 19.29 -6.26 35.67
CA ASN A 246 18.62 -5.01 36.03
C ASN A 246 17.10 -5.05 35.83
N GLY A 247 16.54 -6.22 35.48
CA GLY A 247 15.11 -6.44 35.29
C GLY A 247 14.51 -5.83 34.03
N THR A 248 15.33 -5.38 33.07
CA THR A 248 14.86 -4.67 31.87
C THR A 248 14.91 -5.50 30.58
N LEU A 249 15.25 -6.79 30.65
CA LEU A 249 15.14 -7.75 29.55
C LEU A 249 14.58 -9.09 30.07
N GLY A 250 13.68 -9.73 29.32
CA GLY A 250 13.07 -11.00 29.70
C GLY A 250 12.33 -11.70 28.57
N ASP A 251 11.60 -12.78 28.89
CA ASP A 251 10.72 -13.44 27.93
C ASP A 251 9.53 -12.54 27.58
N ILE A 252 9.09 -12.65 26.32
CA ILE A 252 7.93 -11.95 25.77
C ILE A 252 6.66 -12.12 26.63
N TRP A 253 6.33 -13.34 27.06
CA TRP A 253 5.05 -13.62 27.73
C TRP A 253 5.03 -13.13 29.18
N GLU A 254 6.16 -13.26 29.87
CA GLU A 254 6.41 -12.68 31.19
C GLU A 254 6.29 -11.15 31.12
N THR A 255 7.00 -10.51 30.20
CA THR A 255 6.99 -9.05 30.03
C THR A 255 5.60 -8.50 29.70
N ILE A 256 4.81 -9.19 28.87
CA ILE A 256 3.40 -8.81 28.62
C ILE A 256 2.57 -8.92 29.92
N SER A 257 2.73 -10.02 30.66
CA SER A 257 1.95 -10.29 31.89
C SER A 257 2.25 -9.32 33.04
N GLU A 258 3.46 -8.76 33.06
CA GLU A 258 3.93 -7.84 34.11
C GLU A 258 3.77 -6.36 33.76
N SER A 259 3.46 -6.01 32.51
CA SER A 259 3.39 -4.61 32.07
C SER A 259 1.99 -4.01 32.17
N ASP A 260 1.93 -2.70 32.38
CA ASP A 260 0.67 -1.93 32.44
C ASP A 260 0.40 -1.22 31.09
N LEU A 261 1.48 -0.93 30.34
CA LEU A 261 1.48 -0.54 28.94
C LEU A 261 2.35 -1.54 28.16
N VAL A 262 1.79 -2.21 27.16
CA VAL A 262 2.49 -3.17 26.29
C VAL A 262 2.66 -2.56 24.91
N LEU A 263 3.90 -2.28 24.49
CA LEU A 263 4.22 -1.76 23.17
C LEU A 263 4.57 -2.91 22.23
N LEU A 264 3.67 -3.23 21.29
CA LEU A 264 3.80 -4.38 20.41
C LEU A 264 4.58 -4.01 19.14
N LEU A 265 5.92 -4.15 19.19
CA LEU A 265 6.86 -3.71 18.14
C LEU A 265 7.54 -4.91 17.41
N ILE A 266 6.82 -6.04 17.32
CA ILE A 266 7.17 -7.18 16.46
C ILE A 266 6.64 -6.96 15.04
N SER A 267 7.16 -7.71 14.06
CA SER A 267 6.68 -7.64 12.67
C SER A 267 5.18 -7.92 12.56
N ASP A 268 4.49 -7.20 11.70
CA ASP A 268 3.02 -7.17 11.65
C ASP A 268 2.40 -8.53 11.32
N SER A 269 3.03 -9.32 10.45
CA SER A 269 2.63 -10.72 10.20
C SER A 269 2.73 -11.61 11.45
N ALA A 270 3.65 -11.32 12.37
CA ALA A 270 3.76 -12.03 13.64
C ALA A 270 2.72 -11.55 14.66
N GLN A 271 2.27 -10.29 14.59
CA GLN A 271 1.10 -9.83 15.36
C GLN A 271 -0.15 -10.61 14.90
N ALA A 272 -0.39 -10.67 13.59
CA ALA A 272 -1.48 -11.44 13.00
C ALA A 272 -1.45 -12.94 13.35
N ASP A 273 -0.27 -13.55 13.42
CA ASP A 273 -0.13 -14.97 13.77
C ASP A 273 -0.18 -15.25 15.29
N ASN A 274 -0.18 -14.23 16.17
CA ASN A 274 -0.04 -14.42 17.63
C ASN A 274 -0.97 -13.56 18.52
N TYR A 275 -1.89 -12.75 17.95
CA TYR A 275 -2.70 -11.80 18.71
C TYR A 275 -3.49 -12.45 19.85
N GLU A 276 -4.09 -13.62 19.64
CA GLU A 276 -4.84 -14.36 20.67
C GLU A 276 -3.98 -14.65 21.90
N LYS A 277 -2.74 -15.08 21.68
CA LYS A 277 -1.79 -15.38 22.75
C LYS A 277 -1.24 -14.11 23.40
N ILE A 278 -1.08 -13.01 22.66
CA ILE A 278 -0.72 -11.71 23.25
C ILE A 278 -1.85 -11.26 24.18
N PHE A 279 -3.09 -11.23 23.68
CA PHE A 279 -4.28 -10.85 24.44
C PHE A 279 -4.49 -11.71 25.69
N SER A 280 -4.24 -13.02 25.62
CA SER A 280 -4.39 -13.94 26.76
C SER A 280 -3.39 -13.70 27.91
N HIS A 281 -2.31 -12.97 27.67
CA HIS A 281 -1.31 -12.63 28.70
C HIS A 281 -1.46 -11.19 29.20
N MET A 282 -2.26 -10.33 28.55
CA MET A 282 -2.44 -8.95 29.00
C MET A 282 -3.20 -8.88 30.32
N LYS A 283 -2.76 -8.01 31.24
CA LYS A 283 -3.51 -7.73 32.47
C LYS A 283 -4.87 -7.11 32.11
N PRO A 284 -5.96 -7.44 32.82
CA PRO A 284 -7.20 -6.68 32.74
C PRO A 284 -6.95 -5.18 33.04
N ASN A 285 -7.58 -4.30 32.26
CA ASN A 285 -7.46 -2.85 32.30
C ASN A 285 -6.03 -2.29 32.03
N SER A 286 -5.16 -3.10 31.43
CA SER A 286 -3.89 -2.60 30.84
C SER A 286 -4.11 -1.97 29.47
N ILE A 287 -3.05 -1.37 28.93
CA ILE A 287 -3.06 -0.64 27.66
C ILE A 287 -2.19 -1.38 26.64
N LEU A 288 -2.74 -1.66 25.46
CA LEU A 288 -1.99 -2.10 24.28
C LEU A 288 -1.61 -0.87 23.45
N GLY A 289 -0.31 -0.63 23.29
CA GLY A 289 0.23 0.36 22.37
C GLY A 289 0.75 -0.29 21.08
N LEU A 290 0.29 0.21 19.94
CA LEU A 290 0.76 -0.18 18.61
C LEU A 290 1.52 0.99 17.97
N SER A 291 2.56 0.73 17.18
CA SER A 291 3.13 1.76 16.28
C SER A 291 2.74 1.58 14.82
N HIS A 292 1.69 0.79 14.59
CA HIS A 292 1.05 0.61 13.31
C HIS A 292 -0.32 -0.09 13.47
N GLY A 293 -1.33 0.31 12.69
CA GLY A 293 -2.71 -0.18 12.76
C GLY A 293 -2.98 -1.49 12.02
N PHE A 294 -1.95 -2.12 11.42
CA PHE A 294 -2.08 -3.40 10.69
C PHE A 294 -2.88 -4.47 11.44
N LEU A 295 -2.70 -4.58 12.77
CA LEU A 295 -3.41 -5.57 13.57
C LEU A 295 -4.93 -5.31 13.58
N LEU A 296 -5.38 -4.04 13.58
CA LEU A 296 -6.80 -3.73 13.40
C LEU A 296 -7.30 -4.21 12.03
N GLY A 297 -6.59 -3.84 10.95
CA GLY A 297 -6.98 -4.23 9.59
C GLY A 297 -6.97 -5.76 9.39
N HIS A 298 -6.07 -6.48 10.08
CA HIS A 298 -6.08 -7.94 10.11
C HIS A 298 -7.32 -8.49 10.84
N LEU A 299 -7.60 -8.03 12.06
CA LEU A 299 -8.77 -8.44 12.85
C LEU A 299 -10.07 -8.16 12.09
N GLN A 300 -10.22 -6.97 11.50
CA GLN A 300 -11.34 -6.60 10.64
C GLN A 300 -11.50 -7.59 9.46
N SER A 301 -10.39 -8.05 8.85
CA SER A 301 -10.43 -9.04 7.75
C SER A 301 -10.88 -10.45 8.17
N GLU A 302 -10.85 -10.77 9.47
CA GLU A 302 -11.37 -12.01 10.06
C GLU A 302 -12.75 -11.81 10.73
N GLY A 303 -13.31 -10.59 10.70
CA GLY A 303 -14.57 -10.25 11.39
C GLY A 303 -14.43 -10.11 12.91
N LEU A 304 -13.22 -9.82 13.39
CA LEU A 304 -12.84 -9.70 14.80
C LEU A 304 -12.48 -8.24 15.17
N ASP A 305 -12.31 -8.01 16.47
CA ASP A 305 -11.88 -6.73 17.07
C ASP A 305 -11.10 -7.03 18.37
N PHE A 306 -10.48 -6.02 18.96
CA PHE A 306 -9.68 -6.17 20.18
C PHE A 306 -10.53 -6.55 21.41
N PRO A 307 -9.92 -7.18 22.45
CA PRO A 307 -10.60 -7.47 23.71
C PRO A 307 -11.17 -6.22 24.37
N LYS A 308 -12.34 -6.33 24.99
CA LYS A 308 -13.06 -5.20 25.60
C LYS A 308 -12.62 -4.82 27.01
N ASN A 309 -11.67 -5.57 27.58
CA ASN A 309 -11.10 -5.36 28.92
C ASN A 309 -9.70 -4.73 28.90
N ILE A 310 -9.27 -4.14 27.78
CA ILE A 310 -8.01 -3.40 27.65
C ILE A 310 -8.25 -2.10 26.85
N SER A 311 -7.48 -1.06 27.14
CA SER A 311 -7.36 0.09 26.24
C SER A 311 -6.46 -0.26 25.06
N VAL A 312 -6.72 0.33 23.90
CA VAL A 312 -5.94 0.14 22.68
C VAL A 312 -5.63 1.50 22.09
N ILE A 313 -4.35 1.83 22.03
CA ILE A 313 -3.81 3.09 21.53
C ILE A 313 -2.75 2.83 20.45
N ALA A 314 -2.43 3.87 19.70
CA ALA A 314 -1.23 3.88 18.88
C ALA A 314 -0.48 5.20 18.94
N VAL A 315 0.83 5.09 18.74
CA VAL A 315 1.77 6.19 18.42
C VAL A 315 2.65 5.68 17.29
N CYS A 316 2.49 6.25 16.11
CA CYS A 316 3.14 5.79 14.88
C CYS A 316 4.10 6.89 14.38
N PRO A 317 5.41 6.75 14.67
CA PRO A 317 6.42 7.66 14.15
C PRO A 317 6.46 7.59 12.62
N LYS A 318 6.34 8.76 11.97
CA LYS A 318 6.38 8.94 10.52
C LYS A 318 7.84 9.03 10.04
N GLY A 319 8.51 7.90 10.23
CA GLY A 319 9.92 7.68 9.94
C GLY A 319 10.42 6.33 10.49
N MET A 320 11.43 5.77 9.82
CA MET A 320 12.04 4.49 10.20
C MET A 320 12.66 4.53 11.61
N GLY A 321 12.68 3.41 12.34
CA GLY A 321 13.25 3.34 13.70
C GLY A 321 14.67 3.94 13.86
N PRO A 322 15.62 3.71 12.92
CA PRO A 322 16.92 4.38 12.93
C PRO A 322 16.85 5.91 12.96
N SER A 323 15.91 6.55 12.24
CA SER A 323 15.74 8.01 12.27
C SER A 323 15.13 8.49 13.58
N VAL A 324 14.16 7.74 14.13
CA VAL A 324 13.56 7.99 15.47
C VAL A 324 14.63 8.05 16.56
N ARG A 325 15.63 7.15 16.55
CA ARG A 325 16.75 7.23 17.50
C ARG A 325 17.73 8.34 17.16
N ARG A 326 18.11 8.49 15.89
CA ARG A 326 19.14 9.45 15.44
C ARG A 326 18.74 10.90 15.74
N LEU A 327 17.53 11.31 15.35
CA LEU A 327 17.05 12.67 15.58
C LEU A 327 16.80 12.96 17.07
N TYR A 328 16.31 11.99 17.84
CA TYR A 328 16.20 12.14 19.31
C TYR A 328 17.56 12.38 19.98
N VAL A 329 18.62 11.72 19.50
CA VAL A 329 19.99 11.92 19.99
C VAL A 329 20.55 13.28 19.57
N GLN A 330 20.34 13.70 18.31
CA GLN A 330 20.67 15.08 17.87
C GLN A 330 19.89 16.12 18.70
N GLY A 331 18.64 15.82 19.08
CA GLY A 331 17.79 16.62 19.94
C GLY A 331 18.15 16.65 21.42
N LYS A 332 19.30 16.09 21.84
CA LYS A 332 19.83 16.31 23.20
C LYS A 332 20.41 17.71 23.38
N GLU A 333 20.84 18.35 22.29
CA GLU A 333 21.40 19.71 22.29
C GLU A 333 20.39 20.76 21.82
N ILE A 334 19.38 20.35 21.06
CA ILE A 334 18.39 21.23 20.42
C ILE A 334 16.99 20.72 20.71
N ASN A 335 16.17 21.54 21.39
CA ASN A 335 14.82 21.14 21.76
C ASN A 335 13.92 20.91 20.53
N GLY A 336 13.04 19.92 20.61
CA GLY A 336 12.05 19.62 19.56
C GLY A 336 12.60 18.85 18.34
N ALA A 337 13.80 18.28 18.39
CA ALA A 337 14.29 17.40 17.31
C ALA A 337 13.97 15.92 17.56
N GLY A 338 13.37 15.29 16.55
CA GLY A 338 12.87 13.91 16.55
C GLY A 338 12.07 13.63 15.28
N ILE A 339 11.29 12.55 15.27
CA ILE A 339 10.37 12.18 14.18
C ILE A 339 8.93 12.47 14.59
N ASN A 340 8.15 13.14 13.73
CA ASN A 340 6.73 13.39 13.97
C ASN A 340 5.97 12.08 14.16
N SER A 341 4.92 12.06 14.99
CA SER A 341 4.06 10.88 15.13
C SER A 341 2.61 11.22 14.88
N SER A 342 1.88 10.28 14.30
CA SER A 342 0.43 10.24 14.50
C SER A 342 0.12 9.49 15.79
N PHE A 343 -1.02 9.79 16.43
CA PHE A 343 -1.54 8.98 17.53
C PHE A 343 -3.02 8.66 17.35
N ALA A 344 -3.45 7.53 17.92
CA ALA A 344 -4.84 7.10 17.89
C ALA A 344 -5.27 6.48 19.22
N VAL A 345 -6.55 6.63 19.56
CA VAL A 345 -7.21 5.91 20.66
C VAL A 345 -8.36 5.11 20.04
N HIS A 346 -8.20 3.78 19.97
CA HIS A 346 -9.22 2.86 19.44
C HIS A 346 -10.18 2.38 20.53
N GLN A 347 -9.65 2.13 21.72
CA GLN A 347 -10.42 1.79 22.91
C GLN A 347 -9.82 2.48 24.13
N ASP A 348 -10.67 3.08 24.96
CA ASP A 348 -10.31 3.56 26.30
C ASP A 348 -11.26 2.93 27.33
N VAL A 349 -10.71 2.21 28.31
CA VAL A 349 -11.49 1.53 29.35
C VAL A 349 -11.53 2.28 30.69
N ASP A 350 -10.68 3.30 30.88
CA ASP A 350 -10.54 3.98 32.17
C ASP A 350 -10.26 5.49 32.10
N GLY A 351 -10.22 6.07 30.90
CA GLY A 351 -10.05 7.52 30.66
C GLY A 351 -8.60 7.97 30.57
N ARG A 352 -7.62 7.06 30.61
CA ARG A 352 -6.19 7.39 30.56
C ARG A 352 -5.57 7.28 29.17
N ALA A 353 -6.29 6.75 28.19
CA ALA A 353 -5.68 6.32 26.93
C ALA A 353 -5.04 7.48 26.14
N THR A 354 -5.70 8.63 26.07
CA THR A 354 -5.18 9.81 25.35
C THR A 354 -3.89 10.34 25.96
N ASP A 355 -3.87 10.61 27.27
CA ASP A 355 -2.68 11.16 27.94
C ASP A 355 -1.50 10.16 27.93
N VAL A 356 -1.76 8.85 28.02
CA VAL A 356 -0.71 7.82 27.86
C VAL A 356 -0.16 7.79 26.43
N ALA A 357 -1.00 7.93 25.40
CA ALA A 357 -0.55 7.99 24.01
C ALA A 357 0.28 9.25 23.72
N LEU A 358 -0.19 10.42 24.18
CA LEU A 358 0.55 11.68 24.06
C LEU A 358 1.87 11.64 24.84
N GLY A 359 1.87 11.11 26.06
CA GLY A 359 3.07 10.91 26.88
C GLY A 359 4.09 9.98 26.21
N TRP A 360 3.63 8.89 25.58
CA TRP A 360 4.48 8.02 24.78
C TRP A 360 5.09 8.79 23.59
N SER A 361 4.29 9.51 22.80
CA SER A 361 4.79 10.29 21.66
C SER A 361 5.80 11.37 22.07
N VAL A 362 5.53 12.12 23.13
CA VAL A 362 6.47 13.11 23.71
C VAL A 362 7.75 12.43 24.17
N ALA A 363 7.66 11.29 24.86
CA ALA A 363 8.84 10.54 25.31
C ALA A 363 9.66 9.89 24.17
N LEU A 364 9.08 9.70 22.98
CA LEU A 364 9.83 9.35 21.77
C LEU A 364 10.58 10.55 21.17
N GLY A 365 10.23 11.77 21.57
CA GLY A 365 10.79 13.04 21.08
C GLY A 365 10.07 13.62 19.87
N SER A 366 8.79 13.28 19.64
CA SER A 366 8.08 13.75 18.44
C SER A 366 7.90 15.27 18.40
N PRO A 367 8.39 16.00 17.37
CA PRO A 367 8.33 17.47 17.28
C PRO A 367 6.90 18.00 17.33
N PHE A 368 6.00 17.32 16.64
CA PHE A 368 4.57 17.38 16.90
C PHE A 368 3.92 16.00 16.80
N THR A 369 2.79 15.87 17.47
CA THR A 369 1.94 14.69 17.49
C THR A 369 0.56 15.09 16.97
N PHE A 370 0.05 14.42 15.93
CA PHE A 370 -1.26 14.70 15.34
C PHE A 370 -2.24 13.53 15.51
N VAL A 371 -3.53 13.83 15.64
CA VAL A 371 -4.57 12.80 15.87
C VAL A 371 -4.97 12.10 14.58
N THR A 372 -5.14 10.78 14.65
CA THR A 372 -5.72 9.92 13.61
C THR A 372 -6.53 8.77 14.24
N THR A 373 -6.98 7.81 13.44
CA THR A 373 -7.51 6.53 13.90
C THR A 373 -6.59 5.39 13.43
N LEU A 374 -6.61 4.23 14.11
CA LEU A 374 -5.90 3.04 13.62
C LEU A 374 -6.30 2.68 12.18
N GLU A 375 -7.55 2.92 11.80
CA GLU A 375 -8.07 2.58 10.47
C GLU A 375 -7.55 3.52 9.38
N GLN A 376 -7.44 4.82 9.66
CA GLN A 376 -6.85 5.77 8.73
C GLN A 376 -5.34 5.58 8.64
N GLU A 377 -4.68 5.38 9.78
CA GLU A 377 -3.23 5.17 9.84
C GLU A 377 -2.79 3.93 9.06
N TYR A 378 -3.43 2.76 9.23
CA TYR A 378 -3.00 1.58 8.46
C TYR A 378 -3.27 1.75 6.96
N LYS A 379 -4.27 2.57 6.59
CA LYS A 379 -4.59 2.86 5.19
C LYS A 379 -3.62 3.84 4.56
N SER A 380 -3.14 4.86 5.29
CA SER A 380 -2.16 5.81 4.80
C SER A 380 -0.76 5.22 4.77
N ASP A 381 -0.34 4.54 5.83
CA ASP A 381 1.03 4.07 6.07
C ASP A 381 1.41 2.90 5.14
N ILE A 382 0.61 1.81 5.14
CA ILE A 382 0.82 0.64 4.24
C ILE A 382 0.81 1.08 2.76
N PHE A 383 -0.01 2.07 2.42
CA PHE A 383 -0.05 2.67 1.10
C PHE A 383 1.17 3.56 0.82
N GLY A 384 1.57 4.42 1.74
CA GLY A 384 2.69 5.35 1.61
C GLY A 384 4.02 4.62 1.38
N GLU A 385 4.28 3.56 2.16
CA GLU A 385 5.47 2.70 2.00
C GLU A 385 5.51 1.95 0.66
N ARG A 386 4.39 1.88 -0.07
CA ARG A 386 4.29 1.34 -1.45
C ARG A 386 4.33 2.43 -2.50
N GLY A 387 3.80 3.59 -2.17
CA GLY A 387 3.89 4.85 -2.89
C GLY A 387 5.26 5.51 -2.73
N ILE A 388 5.26 6.84 -2.59
CA ILE A 388 6.45 7.68 -2.71
C ILE A 388 7.52 7.45 -1.64
N LEU A 389 7.16 6.90 -0.48
CA LEU A 389 8.09 6.71 0.62
C LEU A 389 9.19 5.70 0.25
N LEU A 390 8.85 4.60 -0.43
CA LEU A 390 9.82 3.55 -0.81
C LEU A 390 9.56 2.93 -2.20
N GLY A 391 8.38 2.34 -2.41
CA GLY A 391 8.10 1.55 -3.61
C GLY A 391 8.11 2.37 -4.89
N ALA A 392 7.29 3.40 -4.98
CA ALA A 392 7.17 4.21 -6.18
C ALA A 392 8.47 4.97 -6.50
N VAL A 393 9.16 5.54 -5.49
CA VAL A 393 10.44 6.22 -5.74
C VAL A 393 11.52 5.25 -6.26
N HIS A 394 11.56 4.00 -5.78
CA HIS A 394 12.42 2.95 -6.36
C HIS A 394 12.06 2.67 -7.83
N GLY A 395 10.77 2.49 -8.14
CA GLY A 395 10.31 2.27 -9.52
C GLY A 395 10.63 3.42 -10.47
N ILE A 396 10.48 4.67 -10.02
CA ILE A 396 10.82 5.88 -10.79
C ILE A 396 12.31 5.91 -11.14
N VAL A 397 13.20 5.74 -10.15
CA VAL A 397 14.64 5.88 -10.42
C VAL A 397 15.18 4.76 -11.31
N GLU A 398 14.64 3.54 -11.22
CA GLU A 398 14.99 2.43 -12.14
C GLU A 398 14.51 2.73 -13.58
N SER A 399 13.28 3.22 -13.76
CA SER A 399 12.73 3.58 -15.08
C SER A 399 13.51 4.74 -15.73
N LEU A 400 13.73 5.82 -14.98
CA LEU A 400 14.44 7.00 -15.48
C LEU A 400 15.93 6.73 -15.73
N PHE A 401 16.60 5.97 -14.86
CA PHE A 401 17.99 5.57 -15.08
C PHE A 401 18.12 4.82 -16.42
N ARG A 402 17.22 3.85 -16.66
CA ARG A 402 17.18 3.08 -17.90
C ARG A 402 16.98 4.00 -19.10
N ARG A 403 15.93 4.84 -19.09
CA ARG A 403 15.64 5.83 -20.14
C ARG A 403 16.85 6.69 -20.47
N TYR A 404 17.53 7.24 -19.46
CA TYR A 404 18.68 8.10 -19.67
C TYR A 404 19.87 7.33 -20.25
N THR A 405 20.15 6.11 -19.80
CA THR A 405 21.21 5.30 -20.44
C THR A 405 20.86 4.88 -21.87
N ASP A 406 19.59 4.60 -22.15
CA ASP A 406 19.12 4.22 -23.49
C ASP A 406 19.15 5.42 -24.46
N SER A 407 18.99 6.65 -23.94
CA SER A 407 19.21 7.89 -24.70
C SER A 407 20.69 8.33 -24.78
N GLY A 408 21.63 7.47 -24.38
CA GLY A 408 23.08 7.71 -24.50
C GLY A 408 23.72 8.50 -23.37
N MET A 409 23.02 8.78 -22.26
CA MET A 409 23.63 9.38 -21.07
C MET A 409 24.57 8.35 -20.40
N SER A 410 25.74 8.80 -19.93
CA SER A 410 26.62 7.91 -19.16
C SER A 410 25.96 7.45 -17.86
N GLU A 411 26.28 6.23 -17.42
CA GLU A 411 25.65 5.63 -16.24
C GLU A 411 25.77 6.49 -14.98
N ASP A 412 26.97 7.03 -14.71
CA ASP A 412 27.24 7.88 -13.56
C ASP A 412 26.39 9.17 -13.60
N SER A 413 26.20 9.75 -14.78
CA SER A 413 25.32 10.91 -14.98
C SER A 413 23.84 10.53 -14.85
N ALA A 414 23.43 9.37 -15.38
CA ALA A 414 22.06 8.87 -15.23
C ALA A 414 21.71 8.58 -13.76
N TYR A 415 22.65 8.06 -12.97
CA TYR A 415 22.49 7.88 -11.53
C TYR A 415 22.40 9.22 -10.79
N LYS A 416 23.28 10.18 -11.13
CA LYS A 416 23.23 11.53 -10.55
C LYS A 416 21.92 12.26 -10.88
N ASN A 417 21.48 12.20 -12.12
CA ASN A 417 20.24 12.82 -12.59
C ASN A 417 18.97 12.10 -12.13
N THR A 418 19.08 10.97 -11.43
CA THR A 418 17.94 10.25 -10.83
C THR A 418 18.03 10.22 -9.31
N VAL A 419 18.86 9.34 -8.75
CA VAL A 419 18.92 9.10 -7.31
C VAL A 419 19.49 10.29 -6.55
N GLU A 420 20.62 10.85 -6.99
CA GLU A 420 21.24 12.00 -6.30
C GLU A 420 20.34 13.24 -6.42
N CYS A 421 19.77 13.49 -7.60
CA CYS A 421 18.78 14.55 -7.85
C CYS A 421 17.60 14.48 -6.88
N VAL A 422 16.92 13.33 -6.81
CA VAL A 422 15.73 13.14 -5.94
C VAL A 422 16.11 13.27 -4.46
N THR A 423 17.17 12.58 -4.04
CA THR A 423 17.49 12.42 -2.61
C THR A 423 18.32 13.55 -2.00
N GLY A 424 19.01 14.34 -2.82
CA GLY A 424 19.73 15.54 -2.41
C GLY A 424 18.90 16.80 -2.66
N ILE A 425 19.15 17.48 -3.77
CA ILE A 425 18.63 18.83 -4.02
C ILE A 425 17.09 18.92 -4.06
N VAL A 426 16.40 17.93 -4.64
CA VAL A 426 14.93 17.92 -4.68
C VAL A 426 14.36 17.73 -3.28
N SER A 427 14.84 16.73 -2.53
CA SER A 427 14.40 16.50 -1.14
C SER A 427 14.68 17.71 -0.24
N ARG A 428 15.89 18.28 -0.29
CA ARG A 428 16.26 19.46 0.50
C ARG A 428 15.38 20.68 0.19
N THR A 429 15.07 20.92 -1.08
CA THR A 429 14.23 22.04 -1.49
C THR A 429 12.78 21.84 -1.06
N ILE A 430 12.22 20.64 -1.24
CA ILE A 430 10.85 20.32 -0.76
C ILE A 430 10.76 20.39 0.77
N SER A 431 11.79 19.93 1.49
CA SER A 431 11.89 20.03 2.95
C SER A 431 11.84 21.49 3.43
N THR A 432 12.66 22.36 2.86
CA THR A 432 12.84 23.73 3.37
C THR A 432 11.89 24.76 2.76
N LYS A 433 11.36 24.53 1.55
CA LYS A 433 10.63 25.52 0.75
C LYS A 433 9.44 24.94 -0.06
N GLY A 434 9.15 23.65 0.04
CA GLY A 434 8.04 23.01 -0.65
C GLY A 434 8.25 22.77 -2.16
N MET A 435 7.22 22.23 -2.82
CA MET A 435 7.30 21.78 -4.22
C MET A 435 7.32 22.93 -5.24
N LEU A 436 6.67 24.06 -4.96
CA LEU A 436 6.62 25.19 -5.89
C LEU A 436 8.01 25.84 -6.11
N GLU A 437 8.90 25.80 -5.12
CA GLU A 437 10.27 26.29 -5.26
C GLU A 437 11.07 25.47 -6.27
N ILE A 438 10.85 24.14 -6.34
CA ILE A 438 11.48 23.28 -7.37
C ILE A 438 11.23 23.89 -8.74
N TYR A 439 9.96 24.05 -9.11
CA TYR A 439 9.55 24.62 -10.40
C TYR A 439 10.02 26.08 -10.58
N SER A 440 9.91 26.89 -9.53
CA SER A 440 10.28 28.31 -9.57
C SER A 440 11.78 28.53 -9.78
N SER A 441 12.63 27.63 -9.27
CA SER A 441 14.08 27.67 -9.42
C SER A 441 14.60 27.27 -10.81
N LEU A 442 13.77 26.60 -11.62
CA LEU A 442 14.12 26.16 -12.98
C LEU A 442 14.09 27.33 -13.98
N SER A 443 14.94 27.24 -15.03
CA SER A 443 14.89 28.16 -16.18
C SER A 443 13.61 27.95 -17.01
N GLU A 444 13.29 28.86 -17.93
CA GLU A 444 12.11 28.73 -18.79
C GLU A 444 12.12 27.45 -19.64
N ALA A 445 13.29 27.04 -20.15
CA ALA A 445 13.45 25.78 -20.88
C ALA A 445 13.25 24.56 -19.97
N ASP A 446 13.85 24.60 -18.78
CA ASP A 446 13.78 23.51 -17.79
C ASP A 446 12.35 23.35 -17.22
N ARG A 447 11.61 24.45 -17.04
CA ARG A 447 10.19 24.43 -16.65
C ARG A 447 9.34 23.68 -17.66
N LYS A 448 9.61 23.84 -18.95
CA LYS A 448 8.92 23.09 -20.01
C LYS A 448 9.23 21.59 -19.96
N GLU A 449 10.46 21.20 -19.61
CA GLU A 449 10.78 19.79 -19.36
C GLU A 449 10.07 19.24 -18.12
N PHE A 450 10.04 20.01 -17.02
CA PHE A 450 9.29 19.66 -15.82
C PHE A 450 7.79 19.47 -16.12
N GLU A 451 7.15 20.40 -16.82
CA GLU A 451 5.73 20.32 -17.21
C GLU A 451 5.44 19.12 -18.11
N THR A 452 6.33 18.85 -19.06
CA THR A 452 6.23 17.68 -19.96
C THR A 452 6.27 16.38 -19.16
N ALA A 453 7.24 16.25 -18.25
CA ALA A 453 7.36 15.10 -17.36
C ALA A 453 6.17 14.97 -16.39
N TYR A 454 5.76 16.08 -15.77
CA TYR A 454 4.68 16.12 -14.79
C TYR A 454 3.33 15.73 -15.44
N SER A 455 2.98 16.39 -16.54
CA SER A 455 1.75 16.15 -17.29
C SER A 455 1.65 14.71 -17.81
N ALA A 456 2.76 14.10 -18.19
CA ALA A 456 2.78 12.72 -18.67
C ALA A 456 2.74 11.67 -17.54
N SER A 457 3.28 11.99 -16.36
CA SER A 457 3.47 11.03 -15.27
C SER A 457 2.36 11.02 -14.23
N TYR A 458 1.64 12.14 -14.04
CA TYR A 458 0.65 12.30 -12.97
C TYR A 458 -0.42 11.19 -12.97
N TYR A 459 -1.10 10.95 -14.09
CA TYR A 459 -2.15 9.93 -14.16
C TYR A 459 -1.61 8.48 -14.14
N PRO A 460 -0.53 8.12 -14.85
CA PRO A 460 0.11 6.80 -14.68
C PRO A 460 0.55 6.50 -13.24
N CYS A 461 1.09 7.48 -12.52
CA CYS A 461 1.37 7.33 -11.09
C CYS A 461 0.09 7.17 -10.26
N MET A 462 -0.93 8.00 -10.53
CA MET A 462 -2.23 7.93 -9.84
C MET A 462 -2.92 6.57 -10.02
N ASP A 463 -2.83 5.94 -11.20
CA ASP A 463 -3.42 4.63 -11.49
C ASP A 463 -2.93 3.55 -10.50
N ILE A 464 -1.59 3.40 -10.40
CA ILE A 464 -0.97 2.41 -9.50
C ILE A 464 -1.13 2.78 -8.03
N LEU A 465 -1.09 4.07 -7.68
CA LEU A 465 -1.41 4.52 -6.32
C LEU A 465 -2.86 4.18 -5.96
N TYR A 466 -3.80 4.44 -6.86
CA TYR A 466 -5.22 4.21 -6.60
C TYR A 466 -5.53 2.71 -6.44
N GLU A 467 -4.97 1.87 -7.32
CA GLU A 467 -4.99 0.40 -7.17
C GLU A 467 -4.44 -0.02 -5.80
N CYS A 468 -3.24 0.46 -5.44
CA CYS A 468 -2.58 0.12 -4.18
C CYS A 468 -3.41 0.51 -2.96
N TYR A 469 -4.00 1.70 -2.95
CA TYR A 469 -4.84 2.15 -1.84
C TYR A 469 -6.07 1.24 -1.66
N GLU A 470 -6.73 0.84 -2.75
CA GLU A 470 -7.91 -0.06 -2.65
C GLU A 470 -7.53 -1.50 -2.27
N ASP A 471 -6.36 -1.99 -2.67
CA ASP A 471 -5.78 -3.25 -2.19
C ASP A 471 -5.51 -3.22 -0.67
N VAL A 472 -5.04 -2.09 -0.13
CA VAL A 472 -4.85 -1.89 1.32
C VAL A 472 -6.18 -1.77 2.05
N ALA A 473 -7.06 -0.87 1.62
CA ALA A 473 -8.33 -0.58 2.29
C ALA A 473 -9.33 -1.75 2.24
N SER A 474 -9.19 -2.68 1.28
CA SER A 474 -9.97 -3.94 1.23
C SER A 474 -9.40 -5.06 2.12
N GLY A 475 -8.22 -4.87 2.74
CA GLY A 475 -7.51 -5.90 3.49
C GLY A 475 -6.76 -6.92 2.63
N SER A 476 -6.81 -6.79 1.29
CA SER A 476 -6.11 -7.68 0.35
C SER A 476 -4.60 -7.60 0.51
N GLU A 477 -4.05 -6.39 0.68
CA GLU A 477 -2.62 -6.19 0.89
C GLU A 477 -2.16 -6.74 2.24
N ILE A 478 -2.91 -6.47 3.32
CA ILE A 478 -2.67 -7.00 4.67
C ILE A 478 -2.63 -8.53 4.65
N ARG A 479 -3.61 -9.17 4.02
CA ARG A 479 -3.64 -10.62 3.80
C ARG A 479 -2.39 -11.11 3.07
N SER A 480 -1.96 -10.39 2.03
CA SER A 480 -0.78 -10.75 1.26
C SER A 480 0.51 -10.70 2.09
N VAL A 481 0.64 -9.72 3.00
CA VAL A 481 1.77 -9.56 3.93
C VAL A 481 1.80 -10.68 4.97
N VAL A 482 0.66 -11.02 5.59
CA VAL A 482 0.56 -12.16 6.53
C VAL A 482 1.04 -13.45 5.84
N LEU A 483 0.51 -13.72 4.64
CA LEU A 483 0.91 -14.92 3.88
C LEU A 483 2.37 -14.87 3.39
N ALA A 484 2.94 -13.69 3.16
CA ALA A 484 4.35 -13.54 2.82
C ALA A 484 5.27 -13.83 4.01
N GLY A 485 4.93 -13.32 5.21
CA GLY A 485 5.66 -13.65 6.45
C GLY A 485 5.69 -15.15 6.72
N ARG A 486 4.57 -15.84 6.50
CA ARG A 486 4.47 -17.32 6.60
C ARG A 486 5.31 -18.06 5.54
N ARG A 487 5.66 -17.45 4.40
CA ARG A 487 6.55 -18.03 3.37
C ARG A 487 8.05 -17.83 3.63
N PHE A 488 8.43 -17.12 4.70
CA PHE A 488 9.83 -17.06 5.15
C PHE A 488 10.32 -18.35 5.82
N TYR A 489 9.44 -19.34 5.98
CA TYR A 489 9.73 -20.65 6.55
C TYR A 489 9.23 -21.75 5.61
N GLU A 490 9.85 -22.93 5.69
CA GLU A 490 9.42 -24.10 4.91
C GLU A 490 8.05 -24.59 5.40
N LYS A 491 7.14 -24.85 4.46
CA LYS A 491 5.79 -25.38 4.71
C LYS A 491 5.21 -25.99 3.44
N ASP A 492 4.21 -26.85 3.57
CA ASP A 492 3.50 -27.49 2.45
C ASP A 492 4.41 -28.26 1.46
N GLY A 493 5.61 -28.68 1.91
CA GLY A 493 6.63 -29.29 1.05
C GLY A 493 7.38 -28.32 0.13
N LEU A 494 7.22 -27.00 0.35
CA LEU A 494 7.88 -25.93 -0.40
C LEU A 494 9.00 -25.26 0.43
N PRO A 495 10.07 -24.79 -0.22
CA PRO A 495 11.20 -24.14 0.46
C PRO A 495 10.82 -22.78 1.04
N ALA A 496 11.65 -22.28 1.96
CA ALA A 496 11.56 -20.94 2.51
C ALA A 496 12.01 -19.88 1.48
N PHE A 497 11.28 -18.76 1.41
CA PHE A 497 11.57 -17.62 0.53
C PHE A 497 11.79 -16.32 1.31
N PRO A 498 12.89 -16.17 2.08
CA PRO A 498 13.26 -14.90 2.69
C PRO A 498 13.52 -13.83 1.60
N MET A 499 13.35 -12.55 1.96
CA MET A 499 13.54 -11.44 1.02
C MET A 499 14.98 -11.36 0.48
N GLY A 500 15.11 -11.28 -0.84
CA GLY A 500 16.38 -11.04 -1.53
C GLY A 500 16.84 -9.58 -1.50
N LYS A 501 18.11 -9.36 -1.91
CA LYS A 501 18.71 -8.04 -2.08
C LYS A 501 18.16 -7.33 -3.32
N ILE A 502 17.99 -6.00 -3.25
CA ILE A 502 17.49 -5.16 -4.35
C ILE A 502 18.55 -4.22 -4.94
N ASP A 503 19.71 -4.11 -4.30
CA ASP A 503 20.81 -3.18 -4.60
C ASP A 503 22.00 -3.80 -5.37
N GLN A 504 21.80 -4.98 -5.97
CA GLN A 504 22.86 -5.69 -6.71
C GLN A 504 22.71 -5.59 -8.24
N THR A 505 21.72 -4.86 -8.74
CA THR A 505 21.52 -4.62 -10.18
C THR A 505 22.41 -3.47 -10.69
N ARG A 506 22.42 -3.28 -12.02
CA ARG A 506 23.26 -2.33 -12.77
C ARG A 506 23.36 -0.95 -12.10
N MET A 507 22.23 -0.26 -11.88
CA MET A 507 22.25 1.13 -11.40
C MET A 507 22.78 1.27 -9.97
N TRP A 508 22.60 0.26 -9.12
CA TRP A 508 23.06 0.33 -7.73
C TRP A 508 24.57 0.11 -7.62
N LYS A 509 25.16 -0.69 -8.51
CA LYS A 509 26.62 -0.79 -8.68
C LYS A 509 27.26 0.46 -9.28
N VAL A 510 26.53 1.16 -10.14
CA VAL A 510 26.90 2.52 -10.57
C VAL A 510 26.85 3.48 -9.37
N GLY A 511 25.80 3.39 -8.54
CA GLY A 511 25.67 4.18 -7.32
C GLY A 511 26.81 3.97 -6.30
N GLU A 512 27.31 2.74 -6.14
CA GLU A 512 28.51 2.46 -5.33
C GLU A 512 29.73 3.25 -5.83
N ARG A 513 29.96 3.26 -7.15
CA ARG A 513 31.05 4.02 -7.82
C ARG A 513 30.87 5.54 -7.75
N VAL A 514 29.64 6.03 -7.93
CA VAL A 514 29.33 7.46 -7.82
C VAL A 514 29.59 7.95 -6.40
N ARG A 515 29.12 7.22 -5.38
CA ARG A 515 29.32 7.60 -3.97
C ARG A 515 30.77 7.48 -3.51
N SER A 516 31.56 6.53 -4.01
CA SER A 516 32.98 6.41 -3.62
C SER A 516 33.85 7.59 -4.06
N THR A 517 33.35 8.46 -4.94
CA THR A 517 34.03 9.68 -5.40
C THR A 517 33.23 10.96 -5.13
N ARG A 518 32.09 10.86 -4.42
CA ARG A 518 31.21 11.99 -4.12
C ARG A 518 31.78 12.85 -2.97
N PRO A 519 31.90 14.18 -3.12
CA PRO A 519 32.27 15.06 -2.02
C PRO A 519 31.27 15.00 -0.85
N ALA A 520 31.75 15.26 0.36
CA ALA A 520 30.88 15.42 1.52
C ALA A 520 29.97 16.66 1.34
N GLY A 521 28.67 16.50 1.57
CA GLY A 521 27.67 17.58 1.42
C GLY A 521 27.22 17.86 -0.02
N ASP A 522 27.61 17.04 -1.00
CA ASP A 522 27.06 17.08 -2.37
C ASP A 522 25.54 16.82 -2.35
N LEU A 523 24.78 17.60 -3.13
CA LEU A 523 23.31 17.49 -3.25
C LEU A 523 22.87 16.88 -4.58
N GLY A 524 23.82 16.55 -5.47
CA GLY A 524 23.52 16.16 -6.84
C GLY A 524 22.97 17.30 -7.72
N PRO A 525 22.78 17.01 -9.02
CA PRO A 525 22.19 17.95 -9.98
C PRO A 525 20.67 18.04 -9.81
N LEU A 526 20.08 19.20 -10.13
CA LEU A 526 18.63 19.32 -10.30
C LEU A 526 18.27 19.05 -11.76
N HIS A 527 17.83 17.84 -12.07
CA HIS A 527 17.39 17.46 -13.42
C HIS A 527 15.88 17.73 -13.57
N PRO A 528 15.44 18.62 -14.48
CA PRO A 528 14.05 19.09 -14.53
C PRO A 528 13.04 17.98 -14.86
N PHE A 529 13.36 17.09 -15.81
CA PHE A 529 12.51 15.95 -16.14
C PHE A 529 12.27 15.04 -14.91
N THR A 530 13.34 14.61 -14.22
CA THR A 530 13.27 13.82 -12.98
C THR A 530 12.43 14.51 -11.90
N ALA A 531 12.65 15.81 -11.70
CA ALA A 531 11.87 16.60 -10.76
C ALA A 531 10.38 16.60 -11.12
N GLY A 532 10.03 16.76 -12.41
CA GLY A 532 8.65 16.70 -12.88
C GLY A 532 7.97 15.35 -12.64
N VAL A 533 8.67 14.23 -12.88
CA VAL A 533 8.14 12.88 -12.59
C VAL A 533 7.95 12.66 -11.08
N PHE A 534 8.94 13.04 -10.26
CA PHE A 534 8.88 12.85 -8.80
C PHE A 534 7.79 13.72 -8.14
N VAL A 535 7.68 14.99 -8.53
CA VAL A 535 6.63 15.90 -8.02
C VAL A 535 5.25 15.49 -8.52
N ALA A 536 5.12 14.94 -9.73
CA ALA A 536 3.85 14.37 -10.20
C ALA A 536 3.41 13.15 -9.39
N LEU A 537 4.33 12.26 -9.02
CA LEU A 537 4.02 11.17 -8.09
C LEU A 537 3.57 11.71 -6.73
N MET A 538 4.28 12.70 -6.17
CA MET A 538 3.96 13.29 -4.88
C MET A 538 2.55 13.89 -4.86
N MET A 539 2.21 14.68 -5.88
CA MET A 539 0.90 15.30 -6.04
C MET A 539 -0.21 14.27 -6.35
N ALA A 540 0.09 13.19 -7.08
CA ALA A 540 -0.84 12.10 -7.29
C ALA A 540 -1.16 11.35 -5.98
N GLN A 541 -0.16 11.13 -5.13
CA GLN A 541 -0.34 10.49 -3.82
C GLN A 541 -1.19 11.36 -2.88
N ILE A 542 -0.88 12.66 -2.82
CA ILE A 542 -1.64 13.67 -2.07
C ILE A 542 -3.12 13.65 -2.49
N GLU A 543 -3.40 13.64 -3.80
CA GLU A 543 -4.79 13.64 -4.29
C GLU A 543 -5.52 12.32 -4.00
N VAL A 544 -4.86 11.15 -4.10
CA VAL A 544 -5.48 9.87 -3.72
C VAL A 544 -5.90 9.88 -2.25
N LEU A 545 -5.00 10.24 -1.32
CA LEU A 545 -5.33 10.31 0.11
C LEU A 545 -6.41 11.37 0.41
N ARG A 546 -6.32 12.54 -0.22
CA ARG A 546 -7.32 13.62 -0.10
C ARG A 546 -8.72 13.16 -0.54
N LYS A 547 -8.84 12.42 -1.65
CA LYS A 547 -10.14 11.86 -2.09
C LYS A 547 -10.61 10.69 -1.25
N LYS A 548 -9.72 10.00 -0.55
CA LYS A 548 -10.06 8.91 0.38
C LYS A 548 -10.44 9.40 1.79
N GLY A 549 -10.16 10.66 2.12
CA GLY A 549 -10.69 11.37 3.31
C GLY A 549 -9.72 11.48 4.48
N HIS A 550 -8.41 11.37 4.22
CA HIS A 550 -7.35 11.59 5.22
C HIS A 550 -7.21 13.08 5.60
N SER A 551 -6.67 13.36 6.79
CA SER A 551 -6.36 14.72 7.24
C SER A 551 -5.15 15.28 6.49
N TYR A 552 -4.98 16.61 6.46
CA TYR A 552 -3.81 17.21 5.83
C TYR A 552 -2.53 16.89 6.59
N SER A 553 -2.55 16.82 7.92
CA SER A 553 -1.38 16.38 8.70
C SER A 553 -0.91 14.98 8.32
N GLU A 554 -1.84 14.03 8.16
CA GLU A 554 -1.53 12.66 7.73
C GLU A 554 -1.01 12.65 6.28
N ILE A 555 -1.73 13.28 5.35
CA ILE A 555 -1.34 13.39 3.93
C ILE A 555 0.08 13.95 3.77
N ILE A 556 0.40 15.04 4.46
CA ILE A 556 1.68 15.75 4.34
C ILE A 556 2.82 14.95 4.97
N ASN A 557 2.60 14.28 6.11
CA ASN A 557 3.64 13.42 6.68
C ASN A 557 3.91 12.20 5.80
N GLU A 558 2.86 11.50 5.36
CA GLU A 558 2.90 10.23 4.59
C GLU A 558 3.34 10.41 3.13
N SER A 559 3.28 11.63 2.58
CA SER A 559 3.58 11.90 1.16
C SER A 559 4.71 12.90 0.93
N VAL A 560 5.10 13.68 1.94
CA VAL A 560 6.10 14.76 1.80
C VAL A 560 7.18 14.63 2.87
N ILE A 561 6.84 14.89 4.14
CA ILE A 561 7.82 15.05 5.23
C ILE A 561 8.63 13.76 5.45
N GLU A 562 7.97 12.61 5.60
CA GLU A 562 8.70 11.36 5.86
C GLU A 562 9.64 11.00 4.69
N SER A 563 9.21 11.22 3.44
CA SER A 563 10.05 11.00 2.26
C SER A 563 11.33 11.84 2.33
N VAL A 564 11.21 13.16 2.51
CA VAL A 564 12.35 14.09 2.36
C VAL A 564 13.22 14.23 3.62
N ASP A 565 12.63 14.10 4.81
CA ASP A 565 13.31 14.35 6.10
C ASP A 565 13.70 13.06 6.86
N SER A 566 13.11 11.91 6.53
CA SER A 566 13.49 10.62 7.14
C SER A 566 14.07 9.62 6.15
N LEU A 567 13.43 9.36 5.01
CA LEU A 567 13.76 8.19 4.18
C LEU A 567 14.82 8.47 3.10
N ASN A 568 14.61 9.48 2.26
CA ASN A 568 15.53 9.83 1.18
C ASN A 568 16.98 10.06 1.63
N PRO A 569 17.29 10.64 2.81
CA PRO A 569 18.65 10.73 3.33
C PRO A 569 19.38 9.38 3.43
N PHE A 570 18.70 8.27 3.73
CA PHE A 570 19.32 6.93 3.74
C PHE A 570 19.62 6.43 2.32
N MET A 571 18.74 6.70 1.35
CA MET A 571 18.99 6.38 -0.05
C MET A 571 20.11 7.24 -0.63
N HIS A 572 20.22 8.50 -0.21
CA HIS A 572 21.36 9.37 -0.53
C HIS A 572 22.67 8.84 0.07
N ALA A 573 22.64 8.36 1.31
CA ALA A 573 23.82 7.85 1.99
C ALA A 573 24.37 6.58 1.33
N ARG A 574 23.53 5.56 1.06
CA ARG A 574 23.98 4.22 0.65
C ARG A 574 23.11 3.49 -0.40
N GLY A 575 22.18 4.18 -1.06
CA GLY A 575 21.30 3.61 -2.10
C GLY A 575 20.05 2.93 -1.54
N VAL A 576 19.17 2.46 -2.44
CA VAL A 576 17.78 2.08 -2.10
C VAL A 576 17.66 1.04 -0.98
N SER A 577 18.53 0.03 -0.94
CA SER A 577 18.56 -1.00 0.09
C SER A 577 18.75 -0.42 1.50
N PHE A 578 19.58 0.61 1.66
CA PHE A 578 19.82 1.24 2.95
C PHE A 578 18.61 2.05 3.46
N MET A 579 17.73 2.48 2.55
CA MET A 579 16.44 3.09 2.90
C MET A 579 15.39 2.00 3.16
N VAL A 580 15.12 1.16 2.16
CA VAL A 580 14.06 0.14 2.18
C VAL A 580 14.28 -0.89 3.28
N ASP A 581 15.46 -1.49 3.37
CA ASP A 581 15.68 -2.62 4.29
C ASP A 581 15.84 -2.20 5.75
N ASN A 582 16.04 -0.92 6.05
CA ASN A 582 15.94 -0.37 7.42
C ASN A 582 14.50 -0.22 7.94
N CYS A 583 13.50 -0.19 7.05
CA CYS A 583 12.08 -0.04 7.39
C CYS A 583 11.45 -1.33 7.95
N SER A 584 10.12 -1.37 8.11
CA SER A 584 9.37 -2.52 8.61
C SER A 584 9.44 -3.74 7.66
N THR A 585 8.98 -4.91 8.09
CA THR A 585 8.87 -6.07 7.18
C THR A 585 7.80 -5.83 6.12
N THR A 586 6.72 -5.14 6.50
CA THR A 586 5.58 -4.76 5.65
C THR A 586 6.05 -3.79 4.55
N ALA A 587 6.85 -2.77 4.92
CA ALA A 587 7.52 -1.82 4.03
C ALA A 587 8.39 -2.51 2.98
N ARG A 588 9.25 -3.42 3.46
CA ARG A 588 10.21 -4.14 2.62
C ARG A 588 9.52 -5.06 1.61
N LEU A 589 8.40 -5.66 1.98
CA LEU A 589 7.55 -6.45 1.09
C LEU A 589 6.75 -5.56 0.13
N GLY A 590 6.19 -4.45 0.62
CA GLY A 590 5.43 -3.47 -0.15
C GLY A 590 6.27 -2.85 -1.27
N SER A 591 7.42 -2.28 -0.92
CA SER A 591 8.39 -1.75 -1.89
C SER A 591 8.75 -2.78 -2.97
N ARG A 592 9.04 -4.03 -2.58
CA ARG A 592 9.36 -5.12 -3.52
C ARG A 592 8.19 -5.57 -4.41
N LYS A 593 6.93 -5.50 -3.93
CA LYS A 593 5.73 -5.80 -4.73
C LYS A 593 5.40 -4.67 -5.71
N TRP A 594 5.53 -3.42 -5.27
CA TRP A 594 4.95 -2.26 -5.97
C TRP A 594 5.96 -1.42 -6.78
N ALA A 595 7.25 -1.39 -6.43
CA ALA A 595 8.26 -0.69 -7.25
C ALA A 595 8.27 -1.11 -8.74
N PRO A 596 8.18 -2.40 -9.09
CA PRO A 596 8.09 -2.82 -10.49
C PRO A 596 6.83 -2.30 -11.21
N ARG A 597 5.74 -2.04 -10.48
CA ARG A 597 4.49 -1.51 -11.05
C ARG A 597 4.68 -0.06 -11.51
N PHE A 598 5.34 0.76 -10.71
CA PHE A 598 5.66 2.15 -11.06
C PHE A 598 6.69 2.27 -12.18
N ASP A 599 7.71 1.41 -12.20
CA ASP A 599 8.66 1.32 -13.32
C ASP A 599 7.93 0.99 -14.64
N TYR A 600 7.08 -0.03 -14.62
CA TYR A 600 6.35 -0.47 -15.81
C TYR A 600 5.33 0.57 -16.27
N ILE A 601 4.54 1.19 -15.38
CA ILE A 601 3.50 2.14 -15.79
C ILE A 601 4.11 3.42 -16.41
N LEU A 602 5.23 3.91 -15.87
CA LEU A 602 5.94 5.03 -16.46
C LEU A 602 6.53 4.66 -17.82
N THR A 603 7.21 3.51 -17.90
CA THR A 603 7.83 3.05 -19.14
C THR A 603 6.80 2.80 -20.25
N GLN A 604 5.61 2.29 -19.91
CA GLN A 604 4.56 1.95 -20.87
C GLN A 604 3.65 3.10 -21.26
N GLN A 605 3.43 4.07 -20.36
CA GLN A 605 2.47 5.17 -20.59
C GLN A 605 3.14 6.54 -20.57
N ALA A 606 3.75 6.94 -19.47
CA ALA A 606 4.28 8.30 -19.31
C ALA A 606 5.40 8.61 -20.31
N LEU A 607 6.40 7.74 -20.40
CA LEU A 607 7.55 7.93 -21.30
C LEU A 607 7.11 7.84 -22.77
N VAL A 608 6.19 6.93 -23.09
CA VAL A 608 5.56 6.83 -24.43
C VAL A 608 4.78 8.10 -24.78
N ALA A 609 4.07 8.72 -23.82
CA ALA A 609 3.35 9.97 -24.06
C ALA A 609 4.32 11.14 -24.34
N VAL A 610 5.45 11.21 -23.62
CA VAL A 610 6.53 12.17 -23.88
C VAL A 610 7.15 11.96 -25.26
N ASP A 611 7.50 10.73 -25.61
CA ASP A 611 8.18 10.42 -26.87
C ASP A 611 7.27 10.64 -28.10
N ASN A 612 5.95 10.53 -27.92
CA ASN A 612 4.95 10.89 -28.93
C ASN A 612 4.66 12.41 -29.00
N GLY A 613 5.31 13.24 -28.18
CA GLY A 613 5.07 14.69 -28.15
C GLY A 613 3.66 15.08 -27.70
N THR A 614 3.08 14.33 -26.76
CA THR A 614 1.72 14.60 -26.26
C THR A 614 1.63 16.02 -25.68
N PRO A 615 0.61 16.83 -26.04
CA PRO A 615 0.47 18.18 -25.51
C PRO A 615 0.39 18.24 -23.98
N ILE A 616 1.08 19.20 -23.38
CA ILE A 616 1.06 19.46 -21.93
C ILE A 616 -0.37 19.79 -21.49
N ASN A 617 -0.88 19.03 -20.52
CA ASN A 617 -2.18 19.27 -19.92
C ASN A 617 -2.12 20.51 -19.00
N GLN A 618 -2.57 21.64 -19.54
CA GLN A 618 -2.55 22.94 -18.86
C GLN A 618 -3.41 22.97 -17.58
N ASP A 619 -4.46 22.15 -17.50
CA ASP A 619 -5.29 22.03 -16.30
C ASP A 619 -4.49 21.34 -15.17
N LEU A 620 -3.71 20.30 -15.48
CA LEU A 620 -2.83 19.66 -14.49
C LEU A 620 -1.75 20.61 -13.96
N ILE A 621 -1.12 21.40 -14.84
CA ILE A 621 -0.09 22.37 -14.44
C ILE A 621 -0.72 23.50 -13.61
N SER A 622 -1.86 24.02 -14.06
CA SER A 622 -2.60 25.06 -13.32
C SER A 622 -3.04 24.58 -11.94
N ASN A 623 -3.64 23.39 -11.86
CA ASN A 623 -4.02 22.75 -10.59
C ASN A 623 -2.82 22.51 -9.68
N PHE A 624 -1.66 22.11 -10.22
CA PHE A 624 -0.41 22.00 -9.45
C PHE A 624 0.00 23.34 -8.86
N MET A 625 0.04 24.42 -9.66
CA MET A 625 0.45 25.75 -9.16
C MET A 625 -0.50 26.31 -8.10
N SER A 626 -1.79 25.98 -8.18
CA SER A 626 -2.82 26.48 -7.26
C SER A 626 -3.25 25.48 -6.17
N ASP A 627 -2.58 24.33 -6.03
CA ASP A 627 -3.04 23.32 -5.06
C ASP A 627 -2.86 23.84 -3.62
N PRO A 628 -3.92 23.85 -2.79
CA PRO A 628 -3.83 24.39 -1.43
C PRO A 628 -2.90 23.58 -0.51
N VAL A 629 -2.44 22.39 -0.92
CA VAL A 629 -1.45 21.61 -0.15
C VAL A 629 -0.13 22.36 0.03
N HIS A 630 0.26 23.26 -0.89
CA HIS A 630 1.54 23.99 -0.76
C HIS A 630 1.57 24.88 0.48
N GLY A 631 0.51 25.67 0.71
CA GLY A 631 0.37 26.48 1.92
C GLY A 631 0.20 25.64 3.18
N ALA A 632 -0.42 24.46 3.09
CA ALA A 632 -0.49 23.53 4.22
C ALA A 632 0.89 22.92 4.56
N ILE A 633 1.72 22.62 3.56
CA ILE A 633 3.11 22.18 3.75
C ILE A 633 3.95 23.28 4.41
N GLU A 634 3.76 24.54 4.04
CA GLU A 634 4.43 25.69 4.69
C GLU A 634 4.06 25.81 6.18
N VAL A 635 2.80 25.56 6.55
CA VAL A 635 2.37 25.52 7.97
C VAL A 635 3.00 24.33 8.70
N CYS A 636 2.95 23.13 8.11
CA CYS A 636 3.61 21.95 8.70
C CYS A 636 5.13 22.10 8.79
N ALA A 637 5.76 22.85 7.88
CA ALA A 637 7.21 23.09 7.88
C ALA A 637 7.66 23.90 9.11
N GLN A 638 6.82 24.78 9.64
CA GLN A 638 7.08 25.55 10.87
C GLN A 638 7.07 24.69 12.13
N LEU A 639 6.61 23.44 12.04
CA LEU A 639 6.57 22.47 13.14
C LEU A 639 7.68 21.41 13.06
N ARG A 640 8.53 21.45 12.01
CA ARG A 640 9.64 20.51 11.84
C ARG A 640 10.78 20.78 12.84
N PRO A 641 11.61 19.76 13.15
CA PRO A 641 12.89 19.97 13.79
C PRO A 641 13.69 21.08 13.09
N THR A 642 14.42 21.89 13.86
CA THR A 642 15.43 22.81 13.31
C THR A 642 16.74 22.10 12.94
N VAL A 643 16.72 20.77 12.85
CA VAL A 643 17.89 19.90 12.71
C VAL A 643 17.63 18.84 11.64
N ASP A 644 18.35 18.93 10.53
CA ASP A 644 18.35 17.89 9.49
C ASP A 644 18.93 16.57 10.04
N ILE A 645 18.41 15.44 9.57
CA ILE A 645 18.95 14.14 9.95
C ILE A 645 20.35 13.94 9.37
N SER A 646 21.31 13.61 10.25
CA SER A 646 22.65 13.24 9.85
C SER A 646 22.76 11.72 9.69
N VAL A 647 22.83 11.23 8.45
CA VAL A 647 22.96 9.79 8.12
C VAL A 647 24.33 9.50 7.50
N PRO A 648 25.35 9.14 8.29
CA PRO A 648 26.66 8.75 7.74
C PRO A 648 26.60 7.31 7.17
N ALA A 649 27.56 6.96 6.31
CA ALA A 649 27.58 5.65 5.64
C ALA A 649 27.86 4.49 6.61
N ASP A 650 28.67 4.73 7.64
CA ASP A 650 29.05 3.83 8.74
C ASP A 650 28.08 3.90 9.94
N ALA A 651 26.87 4.45 9.75
CA ALA A 651 25.87 4.60 10.80
C ALA A 651 25.67 3.32 11.64
N ASP A 652 25.89 3.44 12.95
CA ASP A 652 25.76 2.39 13.97
C ASP A 652 24.31 2.20 14.46
N PHE A 653 23.49 3.24 14.34
CA PHE A 653 22.09 3.28 14.76
C PHE A 653 21.12 2.56 13.80
N VAL A 654 21.60 2.03 12.67
CA VAL A 654 20.80 1.25 11.70
C VAL A 654 20.64 -0.21 12.13
N ARG A 655 19.80 -0.97 11.39
CA ARG A 655 19.65 -2.42 11.60
C ARG A 655 21.01 -3.14 11.59
N PRO A 656 21.28 -4.09 12.51
CA PRO A 656 22.57 -4.76 12.62
C PRO A 656 23.07 -5.35 11.30
N GLU A 657 22.19 -5.98 10.52
CA GLU A 657 22.50 -6.60 9.24
C GLU A 657 22.85 -5.62 8.11
N LEU A 658 22.66 -4.31 8.31
CA LEU A 658 22.98 -3.24 7.37
C LEU A 658 24.17 -2.36 7.81
N ARG A 659 24.67 -2.54 9.04
CA ARG A 659 25.90 -1.88 9.51
C ARG A 659 27.09 -2.38 8.69
N GLN A 660 27.95 -1.47 8.28
CA GLN A 660 29.26 -1.81 7.72
C GLN A 660 30.28 -1.50 8.80
N SER A 661 31.14 -2.47 9.13
CA SER A 661 32.30 -2.20 9.97
C SER A 661 33.24 -1.26 9.23
N SER A 662 33.69 -0.20 9.88
CA SER A 662 34.90 0.52 9.50
C SER A 662 36.08 -0.46 9.59
N ASN A 663 36.62 -0.83 8.42
CA ASN A 663 37.87 -1.57 8.27
C ASN A 663 39.06 -0.60 8.28
#